data_AF-A0A3L6JI36-F1
#
_entry.id   AF-A0A3L6JI36-F1
#
_cell.length_a   1.000
_cell.length_b   1.000
_cell.length_c   1.000
_cell.angle_alpha   90.00
_cell.angle_beta   90.00
_cell.angle_gamma   90.00
#
_symmetry.space_group_name_H-M   'P 1'
#
loop_
_entity.id
_entity.type
_entity.pdbx_description
1 polymer ?
#
loop_
_entity_poly.entity_id
_entity_poly.type
_entity_poly.pdbx_seq_one_letter_code
_entity_poly.pdbx_strand_id
1 'polypeptide(L)'
;MVLDQKLVEELGKIFGDRLITAKHELILFGQDVGSLPKQVGWLMNTKPDALVQPLTPEEIQALYELARKHKIPLVPRAAGTSGYGGAIPRKGGIIVDMRRMDRILDVDSENLTVTVEPGISWANLQFALNRKGLDIRCYPSSGISATVGGWIAQGGDGIGSLKYGKINENIIELEVVLPTGRIVNTKDFGLFCDTEGILGIITKATLKIKTLTPMKVIVSSFEENYQMVLAIEKILEDGPLPYTMKFEESKYTDLKKAIWEGKKPFPIPANHCSLMIAYEGNEEETEEGLRVVREVTEMYRGRVYDDEFAEHEWQLRYYPMKIKKRGPTLVVGQAFAPLENLVAILDDFQYEQASAKAGIDGYVNSKTGVTMMGYFLEDERRHFYMLSWSQSFVIFKIAQRHGGHVHSTGIWFANYAYQYFGKERLSRIRAAKLQWDKKEISNPGKIFAYWLPFILRIGKYFMWIFFDLFRNGWGRIAPILLKWLQNVPPLKWVLRWGRAHSPWPMQYGIGCCMVEGAAGIAPRWDFERFGMLPLFGPRQTDVLWISGSLTKKMAPRLRRIYEQMPEPKYVIAFGQCVASGGLFWEGYSLMTPPDKVVPVDVYLPGCPPKPADFIRAHLILQNKIRAGTTHWQRRYENQDAMGLIQ
;
A
#
# COMPACT_ATOMS: atom_id res chain seq x y z
N MET A 1 12.17 1.54 24.94
CA MET A 1 12.63 1.40 26.32
C MET A 1 12.72 -0.10 26.50
N VAL A 2 13.90 -0.68 26.64
CA VAL A 2 13.98 -2.15 26.67
C VAL A 2 13.20 -2.64 27.90
N LEU A 3 12.22 -3.52 27.68
CA LEU A 3 11.41 -4.09 28.76
C LEU A 3 12.34 -4.77 29.77
N ASP A 4 12.08 -4.54 31.06
CA ASP A 4 12.83 -5.24 32.10
C ASP A 4 12.52 -6.76 32.06
N GLN A 5 13.49 -7.59 32.45
CA GLN A 5 13.36 -9.05 32.35
C GLN A 5 12.21 -9.60 33.21
N LYS A 6 11.96 -8.98 34.37
CA LYS A 6 10.87 -9.36 35.27
C LYS A 6 9.51 -9.15 34.63
N LEU A 7 9.32 -8.07 33.89
CA LEU A 7 8.10 -7.78 33.15
C LEU A 7 7.92 -8.75 31.98
N VAL A 8 9.00 -9.12 31.28
CA VAL A 8 8.93 -10.17 30.25
C VAL A 8 8.44 -11.49 30.85
N GLU A 9 8.90 -11.86 32.04
CA GLU A 9 8.41 -13.04 32.78
C GLU A 9 6.94 -12.89 33.22
N GLU A 10 6.53 -11.72 33.73
CA GLU A 10 5.13 -11.44 34.09
C GLU A 10 4.21 -11.54 32.86
N LEU A 11 4.61 -10.99 31.72
CA LEU A 11 3.89 -11.12 30.45
C LEU A 11 3.88 -12.58 29.96
N GLY A 12 5.00 -13.29 30.10
CA GLY A 12 5.12 -14.69 29.72
C GLY A 12 4.16 -15.61 30.48
N LYS A 13 3.87 -15.29 31.75
CA LYS A 13 2.86 -16.02 32.55
C LYS A 13 1.43 -15.85 32.03
N ILE A 14 1.11 -14.69 31.43
CA ILE A 14 -0.22 -14.40 30.88
C ILE A 14 -0.36 -14.96 29.46
N PHE A 15 0.63 -14.68 28.61
CA PHE A 15 0.52 -14.91 27.17
C PHE A 15 1.21 -16.19 26.68
N GLY A 16 2.17 -16.73 27.43
CA GLY A 16 2.93 -17.92 27.02
C GLY A 16 3.63 -17.71 25.67
N ASP A 17 3.35 -18.60 24.71
CA ASP A 17 3.85 -18.57 23.33
C ASP A 17 3.28 -17.40 22.49
N ARG A 18 2.25 -16.71 22.99
CA ARG A 18 1.65 -15.52 22.36
C ARG A 18 2.37 -14.21 22.72
N LEU A 19 3.48 -14.29 23.47
CA LEU A 19 4.40 -13.18 23.71
C LEU A 19 5.57 -13.24 22.74
N ILE A 20 5.76 -12.18 21.97
CA ILE A 20 6.87 -12.04 21.02
C ILE A 20 7.78 -10.90 21.47
N THR A 21 9.06 -11.21 21.68
CA THR A 21 10.12 -10.24 22.02
C THR A 21 11.28 -10.23 21.02
N ALA A 22 11.26 -11.14 20.04
CA ALA A 22 12.30 -11.26 19.03
C ALA A 22 12.32 -10.04 18.10
N LYS A 23 13.45 -9.31 18.06
CA LYS A 23 13.58 -8.04 17.32
C LYS A 23 13.24 -8.15 15.82
N HIS A 24 13.58 -9.27 15.19
CA HIS A 24 13.35 -9.49 13.76
C HIS A 24 11.88 -9.71 13.43
N GLU A 25 11.06 -10.15 14.39
CA GLU A 25 9.61 -10.25 14.25
C GLU A 25 8.94 -8.89 14.53
N LEU A 26 9.40 -8.21 15.59
CA LEU A 26 8.87 -6.92 16.02
C LEU A 26 9.01 -5.79 14.98
N ILE A 27 10.02 -5.88 14.09
CA ILE A 27 10.24 -4.87 13.04
C ILE A 27 9.04 -4.73 12.09
N LEU A 28 8.24 -5.78 11.92
CA LEU A 28 7.05 -5.80 11.07
C LEU A 28 5.89 -4.98 11.64
N PHE A 29 5.89 -4.75 12.95
CA PHE A 29 4.80 -4.09 13.68
C PHE A 29 5.08 -2.61 13.97
N GLY A 30 6.25 -2.10 13.58
CA GLY A 30 6.58 -0.67 13.62
C GLY A 30 6.07 0.13 12.43
N GLN A 31 5.27 -0.49 11.55
CA GLN A 31 4.80 0.07 10.28
C GLN A 31 3.33 -0.29 10.05
N ASP A 32 2.63 0.50 9.26
CA ASP A 32 1.31 0.16 8.72
C ASP A 32 1.42 0.01 7.18
N VAL A 33 0.30 0.04 6.46
CA VAL A 33 0.32 -0.05 4.99
C VAL A 33 1.06 1.15 4.33
N GLY A 34 1.19 2.25 5.05
CA GLY A 34 1.89 3.46 4.62
C GLY A 34 3.40 3.27 4.60
N SER A 35 4.03 3.67 3.49
CA SER A 35 5.49 3.62 3.33
C SER A 35 6.13 4.83 4.03
N LEU A 36 6.45 4.69 5.33
CA LEU A 36 7.02 5.77 6.14
C LEU A 36 8.46 6.10 5.73
N PRO A 37 8.80 7.40 5.59
CA PRO A 37 10.19 7.82 5.45
C PRO A 37 11.01 7.45 6.69
N LYS A 38 12.24 6.94 6.50
CA LYS A 38 13.15 6.57 7.60
C LYS A 38 13.41 7.71 8.60
N GLN A 39 13.40 8.95 8.10
CA GLN A 39 13.60 10.18 8.87
C GLN A 39 12.49 10.43 9.90
N VAL A 40 11.29 9.87 9.70
CA VAL A 40 10.22 9.92 10.70
C VAL A 40 10.66 9.23 12.01
N GLY A 41 11.50 8.20 11.91
CA GLY A 41 12.10 7.53 13.08
C GLY A 41 12.99 8.44 13.95
N TRP A 42 13.39 9.62 13.47
CA TRP A 42 14.08 10.63 14.29
C TRP A 42 13.14 11.40 15.21
N LEU A 43 11.86 11.51 14.81
CA LEU A 43 10.86 12.25 15.57
C LEU A 43 10.05 11.33 16.51
N MET A 44 9.99 10.03 16.21
CA MET A 44 9.21 9.06 16.96
C MET A 44 9.86 7.68 17.09
N ASN A 45 9.60 7.02 18.22
CA ASN A 45 10.01 5.64 18.41
C ASN A 45 8.92 4.69 17.90
N THR A 46 9.06 4.25 16.65
CA THR A 46 8.17 3.27 16.01
C THR A 46 8.50 1.82 16.34
N LYS A 47 9.60 1.56 17.04
CA LYS A 47 10.05 0.20 17.34
C LYS A 47 9.33 -0.30 18.60
N PRO A 48 8.45 -1.32 18.50
CA PRO A 48 7.85 -1.91 19.67
C PRO A 48 8.90 -2.71 20.46
N ASP A 49 8.68 -2.80 21.76
CA ASP A 49 9.55 -3.53 22.70
C ASP A 49 9.05 -4.97 22.93
N ALA A 50 7.74 -5.23 22.76
CA ALA A 50 7.14 -6.57 22.67
C ALA A 50 5.81 -6.54 21.88
N LEU A 51 5.29 -7.72 21.57
CA LEU A 51 3.95 -7.95 21.06
C LEU A 51 3.27 -9.06 21.86
N VAL A 52 1.99 -8.85 22.17
CA VAL A 52 1.14 -9.84 22.84
C VAL A 52 -0.12 -10.08 22.02
N GLN A 53 -0.63 -11.31 22.02
CA GLN A 53 -1.84 -11.69 21.27
C GLN A 53 -2.92 -12.19 22.26
N PRO A 54 -3.76 -11.31 22.80
CA PRO A 54 -4.78 -11.71 23.78
C PRO A 54 -5.85 -12.63 23.17
N LEU A 55 -6.50 -13.41 24.03
CA LEU A 55 -7.62 -14.30 23.71
C LEU A 55 -8.89 -13.94 24.50
N THR A 56 -8.76 -13.24 25.62
CA THR A 56 -9.91 -12.85 26.45
C THR A 56 -9.81 -11.40 26.93
N PRO A 57 -10.94 -10.77 27.29
CA PRO A 57 -10.94 -9.44 27.91
C PRO A 57 -10.12 -9.35 29.20
N GLU A 58 -10.07 -10.43 29.99
CA GLU A 58 -9.35 -10.49 31.27
C GLU A 58 -7.83 -10.41 31.06
N GLU A 59 -7.29 -11.01 30.00
CA GLU A 59 -5.87 -10.88 29.65
C GLU A 59 -5.52 -9.42 29.31
N ILE A 60 -6.42 -8.71 28.64
CA ILE A 60 -6.25 -7.28 28.31
C ILE A 60 -6.37 -6.42 29.57
N GLN A 61 -7.27 -6.76 30.49
CA GLN A 61 -7.38 -6.12 31.80
C GLN A 61 -6.07 -6.26 32.59
N ALA A 62 -5.52 -7.47 32.67
CA ALA A 62 -4.24 -7.73 33.33
C ALA A 62 -3.08 -6.98 32.63
N LEU A 63 -3.09 -6.92 31.31
CA LEU A 63 -2.11 -6.15 30.54
C LEU A 63 -2.16 -4.65 30.86
N TYR A 64 -3.36 -4.06 30.96
CA TYR A 64 -3.51 -2.67 31.36
C TYR A 64 -3.02 -2.41 32.79
N GLU A 65 -3.19 -3.37 33.70
CA GLU A 65 -2.64 -3.28 35.06
C GLU A 65 -1.10 -3.21 35.05
N LEU A 66 -0.46 -4.13 34.33
CA LEU A 66 1.00 -4.13 34.14
C LEU A 66 1.48 -2.84 33.47
N ALA A 67 0.79 -2.40 32.40
CA ALA A 67 1.10 -1.17 31.70
C ALA A 67 0.99 0.07 32.62
N ARG A 68 -0.01 0.14 33.50
CA ARG A 68 -0.14 1.24 34.48
C ARG A 68 0.97 1.23 35.52
N LYS A 69 1.34 0.04 36.02
CA LYS A 69 2.39 -0.16 37.03
C LYS A 69 3.76 0.25 36.48
N HIS A 70 4.08 -0.21 35.27
CA HIS A 70 5.38 0.03 34.63
C HIS A 70 5.42 1.26 33.70
N LYS A 71 4.28 1.96 33.53
CA LYS A 71 4.10 3.15 32.66
C LYS A 71 4.47 2.86 31.19
N ILE A 72 4.02 1.73 30.67
CA ILE A 72 4.34 1.28 29.31
C ILE A 72 3.19 1.56 28.36
N PRO A 73 3.44 2.17 27.20
CA PRO A 73 2.44 2.32 26.15
C PRO A 73 1.95 0.97 25.61
N LEU A 74 0.64 0.83 25.48
CA LEU A 74 -0.04 -0.22 24.75
C LEU A 74 -0.57 0.36 23.43
N VAL A 75 -0.29 -0.33 22.34
CA VAL A 75 -0.74 0.07 20.99
C VAL A 75 -1.62 -1.05 20.46
N PRO A 76 -2.95 -0.89 20.47
CA PRO A 76 -3.83 -1.88 19.86
C PRO A 76 -3.60 -1.92 18.37
N ARG A 77 -3.52 -3.13 17.84
CA ARG A 77 -3.28 -3.40 16.44
C ARG A 77 -4.13 -4.56 15.97
N ALA A 78 -4.79 -4.36 14.84
CA ALA A 78 -5.45 -5.40 14.08
C ALA A 78 -4.54 -5.83 12.91
N ALA A 79 -5.05 -5.80 11.68
CA ALA A 79 -4.25 -6.13 10.49
C ALA A 79 -3.28 -5.01 10.05
N GLY A 80 -3.40 -3.78 10.58
CA GLY A 80 -2.52 -2.66 10.21
C GLY A 80 -2.74 -2.17 8.77
N THR A 81 -3.96 -2.29 8.25
CA THR A 81 -4.32 -1.96 6.86
C THR A 81 -4.62 -0.47 6.63
N SER A 82 -4.67 0.35 7.69
CA SER A 82 -4.88 1.80 7.57
C SER A 82 -3.54 2.55 7.45
N GLY A 83 -3.48 3.61 6.64
CA GLY A 83 -2.25 4.38 6.38
C GLY A 83 -2.08 5.64 7.24
N TYR A 84 -2.84 5.76 8.33
CA TYR A 84 -2.92 6.99 9.14
C TYR A 84 -1.99 6.98 10.37
N GLY A 85 -1.31 5.87 10.63
CA GLY A 85 -0.45 5.71 11.80
C GLY A 85 -1.16 5.36 13.11
N GLY A 86 -2.47 5.10 13.10
CA GLY A 86 -3.21 4.67 14.29
C GLY A 86 -2.65 3.37 14.90
N ALA A 87 -2.18 2.45 14.05
CA ALA A 87 -1.58 1.18 14.45
C ALA A 87 -0.04 1.24 14.63
N ILE A 88 0.58 2.40 14.49
CA ILE A 88 2.04 2.58 14.60
C ILE A 88 2.40 3.02 16.02
N PRO A 89 3.38 2.38 16.69
CA PRO A 89 3.91 2.89 17.96
C PRO A 89 4.49 4.29 17.83
N ARG A 90 4.12 5.19 18.75
CA ARG A 90 4.70 6.54 18.81
C ARG A 90 5.87 6.65 19.79
N LYS A 91 5.80 5.87 20.87
CA LYS A 91 6.69 5.89 22.03
C LYS A 91 7.29 4.48 22.32
N GLY A 92 7.31 3.58 21.33
CA GLY A 92 7.60 2.16 21.53
C GLY A 92 6.48 1.46 22.32
N GLY A 93 6.85 0.58 23.24
CA GLY A 93 5.91 -0.14 24.11
C GLY A 93 5.45 -1.47 23.54
N ILE A 94 4.28 -1.94 23.98
CA ILE A 94 3.75 -3.27 23.66
C ILE A 94 2.65 -3.14 22.60
N ILE A 95 2.80 -3.87 21.50
CA ILE A 95 1.72 -4.08 20.53
C ILE A 95 0.73 -5.07 21.10
N VAL A 96 -0.56 -4.74 21.07
CA VAL A 96 -1.66 -5.65 21.41
C VAL A 96 -2.31 -6.10 20.12
N ASP A 97 -1.91 -7.28 19.63
CA ASP A 97 -2.39 -7.85 18.37
C ASP A 97 -3.70 -8.60 18.57
N MET A 98 -4.81 -7.95 18.19
CA MET A 98 -6.17 -8.42 18.44
C MET A 98 -6.64 -9.54 17.51
N ARG A 99 -5.82 -9.94 16.52
CA ARG A 99 -6.25 -10.86 15.45
C ARG A 99 -6.57 -12.28 15.92
N ARG A 100 -6.15 -12.68 17.13
CA ARG A 100 -6.51 -13.98 17.72
C ARG A 100 -7.91 -14.01 18.35
N MET A 101 -8.52 -12.85 18.60
CA MET A 101 -9.91 -12.75 19.04
C MET A 101 -10.80 -12.63 17.79
N ASP A 102 -11.04 -13.73 17.07
CA ASP A 102 -11.68 -13.75 15.75
C ASP A 102 -12.96 -14.59 15.66
N ARG A 103 -13.56 -14.94 16.80
CA ARG A 103 -14.77 -15.78 16.84
C ARG A 103 -16.06 -14.99 16.56
N ILE A 104 -17.01 -15.65 15.92
CA ILE A 104 -18.42 -15.27 15.92
C ILE A 104 -19.04 -15.85 17.19
N LEU A 105 -19.54 -14.99 18.07
CA LEU A 105 -20.07 -15.38 19.37
C LEU A 105 -21.56 -15.72 19.29
N ASP A 106 -22.30 -14.94 18.51
CA ASP A 106 -23.75 -15.11 18.35
C ASP A 106 -24.23 -14.57 16.99
N VAL A 107 -25.26 -15.20 16.41
CA VAL A 107 -25.92 -14.76 15.19
C VAL A 107 -27.44 -14.85 15.42
N ASP A 108 -28.09 -13.70 15.50
CA ASP A 108 -29.53 -13.57 15.67
C ASP A 108 -30.17 -13.27 14.31
N SER A 109 -30.74 -14.30 13.70
CA SER A 109 -31.42 -14.21 12.39
C SER A 109 -32.78 -13.51 12.47
N GLU A 110 -33.42 -13.47 13.64
CA GLU A 110 -34.74 -12.84 13.81
C GLU A 110 -34.58 -11.32 13.90
N ASN A 111 -33.62 -10.85 14.70
CA ASN A 111 -33.34 -9.43 14.87
C ASN A 111 -32.31 -8.89 13.86
N LEU A 112 -31.77 -9.75 12.99
CA LEU A 112 -30.72 -9.43 12.03
C LEU A 112 -29.52 -8.74 12.70
N THR A 113 -28.95 -9.42 13.69
CA THR A 113 -27.74 -8.97 14.39
C THR A 113 -26.68 -10.05 14.47
N VAL A 114 -25.41 -9.65 14.61
CA VAL A 114 -24.29 -10.55 14.85
C VAL A 114 -23.39 -9.99 15.94
N THR A 115 -22.95 -10.85 16.86
CA THR A 115 -21.98 -10.49 17.90
C THR A 115 -20.67 -11.21 17.63
N VAL A 116 -19.58 -10.45 17.53
CA VAL A 116 -18.26 -10.97 17.15
C VAL A 116 -17.15 -10.44 18.05
N GLU A 117 -16.04 -11.17 18.07
CA GLU A 117 -14.76 -10.67 18.54
C GLU A 117 -14.11 -9.73 17.47
N PRO A 118 -13.35 -8.71 17.89
CA PRO A 118 -12.89 -7.59 17.05
C PRO A 118 -11.84 -7.97 15.98
N GLY A 119 -11.17 -9.11 16.16
CA GLY A 119 -10.10 -9.61 15.30
C GLY A 119 -10.58 -10.30 14.04
N ILE A 120 -11.88 -10.64 13.94
CA ILE A 120 -12.42 -11.28 12.74
C ILE A 120 -12.32 -10.34 11.52
N SER A 121 -11.85 -10.87 10.39
CA SER A 121 -11.83 -10.11 9.13
C SER A 121 -13.24 -9.95 8.56
N TRP A 122 -13.49 -8.85 7.86
CA TRP A 122 -14.79 -8.62 7.21
C TRP A 122 -15.13 -9.72 6.20
N ALA A 123 -14.15 -10.20 5.44
CA ALA A 123 -14.34 -11.29 4.49
C ALA A 123 -14.71 -12.61 5.18
N ASN A 124 -14.08 -12.96 6.32
CA ASN A 124 -14.42 -14.18 7.05
C ASN A 124 -15.81 -14.09 7.68
N LEU A 125 -16.17 -12.93 8.22
CA LEU A 125 -17.51 -12.67 8.76
C LEU A 125 -18.58 -12.80 7.66
N GLN A 126 -18.39 -12.12 6.53
CA GLN A 126 -19.29 -12.21 5.39
C GLN A 126 -19.45 -13.65 4.89
N PHE A 127 -18.33 -14.36 4.72
CA PHE A 127 -18.36 -15.77 4.30
C PHE A 127 -19.19 -16.64 5.25
N ALA A 128 -19.01 -16.47 6.56
CA ALA A 128 -19.76 -17.25 7.56
C ALA A 128 -21.26 -16.91 7.58
N LEU A 129 -21.62 -15.64 7.44
CA LEU A 129 -23.02 -15.19 7.40
C LEU A 129 -23.71 -15.65 6.11
N ASN A 130 -23.04 -15.57 4.95
CA ASN A 130 -23.62 -15.95 3.66
C ASN A 130 -24.06 -17.42 3.64
N ARG A 131 -23.35 -18.32 4.34
CA ARG A 131 -23.74 -19.74 4.49
C ARG A 131 -25.05 -19.94 5.26
N LYS A 132 -25.49 -18.92 6.00
CA LYS A 132 -26.76 -18.88 6.74
C LYS A 132 -27.84 -18.05 6.03
N GLY A 133 -27.62 -17.62 4.78
CA GLY A 133 -28.55 -16.73 4.07
C GLY A 133 -28.58 -15.30 4.62
N LEU A 134 -27.56 -14.89 5.36
CA LEU A 134 -27.39 -13.56 5.94
C LEU A 134 -26.17 -12.88 5.34
N ASP A 135 -26.04 -11.57 5.47
CA ASP A 135 -24.91 -10.81 4.93
C ASP A 135 -24.62 -9.56 5.77
N ILE A 136 -23.41 -9.02 5.63
CA ILE A 136 -23.01 -7.75 6.25
C ILE A 136 -23.59 -6.55 5.48
N ARG A 137 -23.87 -5.46 6.19
CA ARG A 137 -24.42 -4.24 5.59
C ARG A 137 -23.37 -3.38 4.89
N CYS A 138 -22.24 -3.14 5.56
CA CYS A 138 -21.14 -2.36 5.00
C CYS A 138 -19.77 -2.89 5.44
N TYR A 139 -18.75 -2.60 4.63
CA TYR A 139 -17.35 -3.02 4.87
C TYR A 139 -16.35 -2.16 4.10
N PRO A 140 -15.08 -2.10 4.52
CA PRO A 140 -14.06 -1.32 3.82
C PRO A 140 -13.55 -2.07 2.57
N SER A 141 -12.98 -1.35 1.61
CA SER A 141 -12.28 -1.94 0.44
C SER A 141 -11.09 -2.82 0.85
N SER A 142 -10.57 -2.68 2.07
CA SER A 142 -9.55 -3.58 2.63
C SER A 142 -10.11 -4.80 3.36
N GLY A 143 -11.42 -5.06 3.25
CA GLY A 143 -12.16 -6.06 4.04
C GLY A 143 -11.66 -7.51 3.96
N ILE A 144 -10.83 -7.86 2.97
CA ILE A 144 -10.13 -9.15 2.91
C ILE A 144 -9.23 -9.35 4.13
N SER A 145 -8.55 -8.29 4.59
CA SER A 145 -7.62 -8.35 5.71
C SER A 145 -8.01 -7.46 6.88
N ALA A 146 -8.71 -6.36 6.64
CA ALA A 146 -9.19 -5.49 7.71
C ALA A 146 -10.15 -6.24 8.64
N THR A 147 -10.05 -5.96 9.94
CA THR A 147 -10.88 -6.60 10.96
C THR A 147 -12.01 -5.67 11.39
N VAL A 148 -13.05 -6.25 12.01
CA VAL A 148 -14.20 -5.51 12.54
C VAL A 148 -13.75 -4.42 13.53
N GLY A 149 -13.02 -4.78 14.58
CA GLY A 149 -12.56 -3.83 15.59
C GLY A 149 -11.57 -2.80 15.05
N GLY A 150 -10.74 -3.18 14.07
CA GLY A 150 -9.83 -2.25 13.40
C GLY A 150 -10.57 -1.13 12.66
N TRP A 151 -11.65 -1.47 11.94
CA TRP A 151 -12.44 -0.47 11.21
C TRP A 151 -13.30 0.38 12.15
N ILE A 152 -13.89 -0.20 13.20
CA ILE A 152 -14.60 0.55 14.25
C ILE A 152 -13.67 1.57 14.92
N ALA A 153 -12.46 1.15 15.30
CA ALA A 153 -11.50 2.02 15.97
C ALA A 153 -10.95 3.13 15.05
N GLN A 154 -10.75 2.85 13.76
CA GLN A 154 -10.29 3.84 12.78
C GLN A 154 -11.39 4.83 12.38
N GLY A 155 -12.62 4.34 12.30
CA GLY A 155 -13.72 5.04 11.65
C GLY A 155 -13.67 4.95 10.13
N GLY A 156 -14.84 5.09 9.50
CA GLY A 156 -14.91 5.29 8.05
C GLY A 156 -16.22 4.86 7.41
N ASP A 157 -16.23 5.04 6.10
CA ASP A 157 -17.26 4.60 5.16
C ASP A 157 -16.61 3.77 4.04
N GLY A 158 -17.43 3.06 3.28
CA GLY A 158 -16.96 2.18 2.22
C GLY A 158 -18.09 1.50 1.46
N ILE A 159 -17.85 0.24 1.11
CA ILE A 159 -18.81 -0.57 0.33
C ILE A 159 -20.05 -0.79 1.20
N GLY A 160 -21.22 -0.53 0.63
CA GLY A 160 -22.52 -0.60 1.31
C GLY A 160 -22.90 0.65 2.11
N SER A 161 -21.97 1.58 2.35
CA SER A 161 -22.26 2.75 3.19
C SER A 161 -23.28 3.72 2.58
N LEU A 162 -23.42 3.75 1.24
CA LEU A 162 -24.44 4.55 0.58
C LEU A 162 -25.86 4.15 1.02
N LYS A 163 -26.14 2.85 1.09
CA LYS A 163 -27.46 2.30 1.46
C LYS A 163 -27.65 2.13 2.96
N TYR A 164 -26.59 1.79 3.70
CA TYR A 164 -26.68 1.41 5.12
C TYR A 164 -25.94 2.31 6.11
N GLY A 165 -25.36 3.42 5.65
CA GLY A 165 -24.62 4.35 6.50
C GLY A 165 -23.21 3.87 6.87
N LYS A 166 -22.53 4.65 7.70
CA LYS A 166 -21.14 4.38 8.11
C LYS A 166 -21.08 3.26 9.15
N ILE A 167 -19.87 2.79 9.45
CA ILE A 167 -19.69 1.71 10.45
C ILE A 167 -20.34 2.05 11.80
N ASN A 168 -20.24 3.30 12.26
CA ASN A 168 -20.77 3.74 13.55
C ASN A 168 -22.30 3.64 13.66
N GLU A 169 -23.02 3.68 12.53
CA GLU A 169 -24.48 3.55 12.47
C GLU A 169 -24.95 2.09 12.43
N ASN A 170 -24.01 1.18 12.15
CA ASN A 170 -24.24 -0.25 12.06
C ASN A 170 -23.87 -1.01 13.35
N ILE A 171 -23.36 -0.31 14.37
CA ILE A 171 -23.06 -0.89 15.69
C ILE A 171 -24.30 -0.81 16.59
N ILE A 172 -24.53 -1.86 17.36
CA ILE A 172 -25.60 -1.95 18.36
C ILE A 172 -25.03 -1.81 19.77
N GLU A 173 -23.90 -2.46 20.03
CA GLU A 173 -23.23 -2.45 21.34
C GLU A 173 -21.74 -2.80 21.18
N LEU A 174 -20.91 -2.26 22.09
CA LEU A 174 -19.49 -2.58 22.21
C LEU A 174 -19.16 -3.05 23.63
N GLU A 175 -18.29 -4.03 23.74
CA GLU A 175 -17.56 -4.33 24.98
C GLU A 175 -16.14 -3.76 24.86
N VAL A 176 -15.69 -2.99 25.85
CA VAL A 176 -14.40 -2.31 25.84
C VAL A 176 -13.69 -2.51 27.17
N VAL A 177 -12.41 -2.86 27.10
CA VAL A 177 -11.50 -2.83 28.26
C VAL A 177 -10.87 -1.45 28.34
N LEU A 178 -11.19 -0.70 29.39
CA LEU A 178 -10.69 0.65 29.61
C LEU A 178 -9.25 0.64 30.11
N PRO A 179 -8.50 1.75 29.96
CA PRO A 179 -7.15 1.87 30.52
C PRO A 179 -7.08 1.80 32.04
N THR A 180 -8.23 1.89 32.73
CA THR A 180 -8.40 1.65 34.17
C THR A 180 -8.49 0.16 34.52
N GLY A 181 -8.60 -0.73 33.54
CA GLY A 181 -8.82 -2.17 33.68
C GLY A 181 -10.30 -2.56 33.75
N ARG A 182 -11.23 -1.61 33.86
CA ARG A 182 -12.67 -1.93 33.87
C ARG A 182 -13.11 -2.41 32.50
N ILE A 183 -13.88 -3.49 32.47
CA ILE A 183 -14.60 -3.97 31.27
C ILE A 183 -15.98 -3.34 31.29
N VAL A 184 -16.39 -2.72 30.19
CA VAL A 184 -17.67 -2.02 30.08
C VAL A 184 -18.40 -2.44 28.81
N ASN A 185 -19.71 -2.67 28.92
CA ASN A 185 -20.61 -2.72 27.77
C ASN A 185 -21.20 -1.32 27.57
N THR A 186 -21.23 -0.84 26.33
CA THR A 186 -21.60 0.55 26.05
C THR A 186 -22.17 0.75 24.65
N LYS A 187 -23.03 1.76 24.55
CA LYS A 187 -23.55 2.31 23.29
C LYS A 187 -23.00 3.72 23.01
N ASP A 188 -21.99 4.17 23.78
CA ASP A 188 -21.34 5.47 23.58
C ASP A 188 -20.30 5.40 22.44
N PHE A 189 -20.81 5.23 21.22
CA PHE A 189 -19.98 5.16 20.01
C PHE A 189 -19.15 6.43 19.79
N GLY A 190 -19.63 7.56 20.30
CA GLY A 190 -18.94 8.85 20.23
C GLY A 190 -17.58 8.85 20.93
N LEU A 191 -17.37 8.00 21.94
CA LEU A 191 -16.09 7.84 22.63
C LEU A 191 -15.21 6.74 22.02
N PHE A 192 -15.78 5.63 21.55
CA PHE A 192 -14.97 4.46 21.19
C PHE A 192 -14.76 4.26 19.70
N CYS A 193 -15.62 4.83 18.85
CA CYS A 193 -15.43 4.78 17.41
C CYS A 193 -14.56 5.93 16.92
N ASP A 194 -13.78 5.69 15.86
CA ASP A 194 -12.83 6.64 15.27
C ASP A 194 -11.71 7.13 16.21
N THR A 195 -11.63 6.60 17.45
CA THR A 195 -10.67 7.06 18.47
C THR A 195 -9.39 6.25 18.55
N GLU A 196 -9.19 5.31 17.63
CA GLU A 196 -7.93 4.58 17.43
C GLU A 196 -7.43 3.90 18.72
N GLY A 197 -8.33 3.50 19.61
CA GLY A 197 -7.99 2.82 20.86
C GLY A 197 -7.32 3.69 21.93
N ILE A 198 -7.39 5.03 21.81
CA ILE A 198 -6.84 5.91 22.87
C ILE A 198 -7.64 5.84 24.17
N LEU A 199 -8.89 5.37 24.13
CA LEU A 199 -9.80 5.28 25.28
C LEU A 199 -10.04 3.85 25.79
N GLY A 200 -9.44 2.84 25.15
CA GLY A 200 -9.62 1.43 25.52
C GLY A 200 -9.44 0.50 24.31
N ILE A 201 -9.54 -0.80 24.57
CA ILE A 201 -9.48 -1.85 23.56
C ILE A 201 -10.83 -2.52 23.46
N ILE A 202 -11.45 -2.48 22.27
CA ILE A 202 -12.70 -3.17 21.98
C ILE A 202 -12.44 -4.67 22.02
N THR A 203 -13.29 -5.44 22.71
CA THR A 203 -13.20 -6.91 22.85
C THR A 203 -14.42 -7.64 22.31
N LYS A 204 -15.53 -6.94 22.09
CA LYS A 204 -16.75 -7.47 21.46
C LYS A 204 -17.46 -6.36 20.71
N ALA A 205 -18.08 -6.70 19.58
CA ALA A 205 -18.96 -5.80 18.85
C ALA A 205 -20.21 -6.55 18.38
N THR A 206 -21.38 -5.96 18.65
CA THR A 206 -22.65 -6.39 18.09
C THR A 206 -23.02 -5.46 16.95
N LEU A 207 -23.26 -6.03 15.76
CA LEU A 207 -23.49 -5.31 14.51
C LEU A 207 -24.84 -5.66 13.91
N LYS A 208 -25.42 -4.71 13.18
CA LYS A 208 -26.57 -4.96 12.30
C LYS A 208 -26.12 -5.74 11.06
N ILE A 209 -26.89 -6.75 10.69
CA ILE A 209 -26.72 -7.52 9.45
C ILE A 209 -27.98 -7.41 8.60
N LYS A 210 -27.99 -8.08 7.44
CA LYS A 210 -29.13 -8.14 6.53
C LYS A 210 -29.32 -9.57 6.02
N THR A 211 -30.42 -9.82 5.33
CA THR A 211 -30.58 -11.03 4.53
C THR A 211 -29.65 -10.99 3.32
N LEU A 212 -29.20 -12.15 2.88
CA LEU A 212 -28.42 -12.27 1.66
C LEU A 212 -29.34 -12.02 0.46
N THR A 213 -29.05 -10.98 -0.31
CA THR A 213 -29.81 -10.55 -1.47
C THR A 213 -28.98 -10.69 -2.74
N PRO A 214 -29.60 -11.05 -3.89
CA PRO A 214 -28.91 -10.98 -5.18
C PRO A 214 -28.36 -9.59 -5.44
N MET A 215 -27.20 -9.52 -6.09
CA MET A 215 -26.54 -8.28 -6.43
C MET A 215 -26.30 -8.22 -7.93
N LYS A 216 -26.61 -7.07 -8.53
CA LYS A 216 -26.32 -6.77 -9.93
C LYS A 216 -25.38 -5.58 -10.00
N VAL A 217 -24.36 -5.68 -10.86
CA VAL A 217 -23.33 -4.66 -11.01
C VAL A 217 -23.33 -4.17 -12.44
N ILE A 218 -23.23 -2.85 -12.62
CA ILE A 218 -23.11 -2.19 -13.91
C ILE A 218 -21.91 -1.25 -13.89
N VAL A 219 -21.18 -1.20 -15.00
CA VAL A 219 -20.03 -0.32 -15.18
C VAL A 219 -20.26 0.56 -16.40
N SER A 220 -20.04 1.85 -16.21
CA SER A 220 -20.08 2.87 -17.25
C SER A 220 -18.75 3.63 -17.30
N SER A 221 -18.43 4.23 -18.45
CA SER A 221 -17.33 5.19 -18.59
C SER A 221 -17.80 6.47 -19.27
N PHE A 222 -17.14 7.57 -18.95
CA PHE A 222 -17.40 8.89 -19.55
C PHE A 222 -16.09 9.50 -20.04
N GLU A 223 -16.16 10.36 -21.05
CA GLU A 223 -14.98 11.01 -21.62
C GLU A 223 -14.38 12.01 -20.62
N GLU A 224 -15.23 12.77 -19.94
CA GLU A 224 -14.83 13.81 -19.00
C GLU A 224 -15.32 13.53 -17.58
N ASN A 225 -14.52 13.90 -16.57
CA ASN A 225 -14.85 13.68 -15.16
C ASN A 225 -16.18 14.34 -14.75
N TYR A 226 -16.47 15.54 -15.26
CA TYR A 226 -17.70 16.26 -14.91
C TYR A 226 -18.95 15.51 -15.39
N GLN A 227 -18.90 14.81 -16.52
CA GLN A 227 -20.02 14.01 -17.04
C GLN A 227 -20.34 12.86 -16.09
N MET A 228 -19.31 12.17 -15.59
CA MET A 228 -19.47 11.13 -14.59
C MET A 228 -20.09 11.65 -13.30
N VAL A 229 -19.69 12.84 -12.82
CA VAL A 229 -20.25 13.41 -11.60
C VAL A 229 -21.72 13.80 -11.80
N LEU A 230 -22.07 14.43 -12.91
CA LEU A 230 -23.48 14.72 -13.25
C LEU A 230 -24.31 13.44 -13.35
N ALA A 231 -23.75 12.37 -13.91
CA ALA A 231 -24.40 11.07 -13.95
C ALA A 231 -24.63 10.50 -12.53
N ILE A 232 -23.66 10.63 -11.63
CA ILE A 232 -23.81 10.22 -10.23
C ILE A 232 -24.99 10.96 -9.58
N GLU A 233 -25.01 12.30 -9.69
CA GLU A 233 -26.07 13.12 -9.11
C GLU A 233 -27.45 12.75 -9.67
N LYS A 234 -27.54 12.57 -10.99
CA LYS A 234 -28.79 12.24 -11.67
C LYS A 234 -29.31 10.84 -11.33
N ILE A 235 -28.42 9.85 -11.18
CA ILE A 235 -28.81 8.50 -10.74
C ILE A 235 -29.30 8.51 -9.29
N LEU A 236 -28.70 9.33 -8.42
CA LEU A 236 -29.16 9.48 -7.02
C LEU A 236 -30.50 10.22 -6.90
N GLU A 237 -30.82 11.08 -7.88
CA GLU A 237 -32.09 11.80 -7.99
C GLU A 237 -33.21 10.90 -8.53
N ASP A 238 -32.97 10.24 -9.67
CA ASP A 238 -34.02 9.57 -10.44
C ASP A 238 -34.21 8.09 -10.08
N GLY A 239 -33.18 7.44 -9.53
CA GLY A 239 -33.16 5.99 -9.33
C GLY A 239 -33.35 5.55 -7.87
N PRO A 240 -33.57 4.24 -7.64
CA PRO A 240 -33.46 3.65 -6.31
C PRO A 240 -32.04 3.86 -5.76
N LEU A 241 -31.92 3.88 -4.42
CA LEU A 241 -30.63 4.10 -3.77
C LEU A 241 -29.72 2.87 -3.97
N PRO A 242 -28.57 3.00 -4.65
CA PRO A 242 -27.68 1.88 -4.88
C PRO A 242 -27.03 1.39 -3.59
N TYR A 243 -26.65 0.11 -3.57
CA TYR A 243 -25.84 -0.46 -2.50
C TYR A 243 -24.47 0.23 -2.44
N THR A 244 -23.84 0.43 -3.59
CA THR A 244 -22.52 1.05 -3.69
C THR A 244 -22.38 1.77 -5.03
N MET A 245 -21.82 2.98 -5.01
CA MET A 245 -21.28 3.64 -6.21
C MET A 245 -19.79 3.89 -6.00
N LYS A 246 -18.96 3.37 -6.89
CA LYS A 246 -17.52 3.61 -6.93
C LYS A 246 -17.19 4.39 -8.20
N PHE A 247 -16.45 5.47 -8.06
CA PHE A 247 -15.96 6.25 -9.19
C PHE A 247 -14.43 6.22 -9.26
N GLU A 248 -13.90 6.34 -10.48
CA GLU A 248 -12.49 6.40 -10.76
C GLU A 248 -12.25 7.48 -11.80
N GLU A 249 -11.43 8.48 -11.50
CA GLU A 249 -11.11 9.51 -12.49
C GLU A 249 -10.21 8.96 -13.59
N SER A 250 -10.07 9.73 -14.66
CA SER A 250 -9.45 9.24 -15.88
C SER A 250 -7.99 8.81 -15.74
N LYS A 251 -7.16 9.53 -14.95
CA LYS A 251 -5.75 9.13 -14.76
C LYS A 251 -5.64 7.82 -13.98
N TYR A 252 -6.50 7.58 -12.99
CA TYR A 252 -6.54 6.30 -12.28
C TYR A 252 -6.96 5.15 -13.20
N THR A 253 -7.97 5.38 -14.04
CA THR A 253 -8.41 4.41 -15.05
C THR A 253 -7.27 4.08 -16.02
N ASP A 254 -6.49 5.07 -16.44
CA ASP A 254 -5.29 4.86 -17.25
C ASP A 254 -4.20 4.07 -16.52
N LEU A 255 -3.98 4.32 -15.21
CA LEU A 255 -3.06 3.52 -14.40
C LEU A 255 -3.49 2.05 -14.34
N LYS A 256 -4.79 1.77 -14.22
CA LYS A 256 -5.35 0.41 -14.28
C LYS A 256 -5.18 -0.23 -15.64
N LYS A 257 -5.53 0.48 -16.71
CA LYS A 257 -5.30 0.06 -18.10
C LYS A 257 -3.85 -0.33 -18.34
N ALA A 258 -2.93 0.43 -17.77
CA ALA A 258 -1.50 0.21 -17.91
C ALA A 258 -1.04 -1.14 -17.27
N ILE A 259 -1.73 -1.67 -16.27
CA ILE A 259 -1.39 -2.96 -15.63
C ILE A 259 -2.26 -4.12 -16.11
N TRP A 260 -3.08 -3.90 -17.13
CA TRP A 260 -4.01 -4.89 -17.65
C TRP A 260 -3.27 -6.11 -18.20
N GLU A 261 -3.65 -7.29 -17.72
CA GLU A 261 -3.09 -8.59 -18.12
C GLU A 261 -4.15 -9.48 -18.82
N GLY A 262 -5.32 -8.92 -19.15
CA GLY A 262 -6.41 -9.65 -19.80
C GLY A 262 -6.14 -9.97 -21.27
N LYS A 263 -6.84 -10.98 -21.80
CA LYS A 263 -6.67 -11.46 -23.18
C LYS A 263 -7.13 -10.44 -24.23
N LYS A 264 -8.25 -9.74 -23.95
CA LYS A 264 -8.77 -8.64 -24.77
C LYS A 264 -8.11 -7.32 -24.35
N PRO A 265 -8.04 -6.28 -25.19
CA PRO A 265 -7.64 -4.95 -24.75
C PRO A 265 -8.50 -4.46 -23.58
N PHE A 266 -7.95 -3.59 -22.73
CA PHE A 266 -8.74 -2.99 -21.65
C PHE A 266 -9.94 -2.22 -22.26
N PRO A 267 -11.19 -2.53 -21.86
CA PRO A 267 -12.38 -2.01 -22.55
C PRO A 267 -12.52 -0.49 -22.55
N ILE A 268 -12.09 0.16 -21.46
CA ILE A 268 -12.24 1.60 -21.30
C ILE A 268 -11.18 2.36 -22.15
N PRO A 269 -11.60 3.36 -22.97
CA PRO A 269 -10.67 4.20 -23.71
C PRO A 269 -9.69 4.95 -22.79
N ALA A 270 -8.58 5.43 -23.36
CA ALA A 270 -7.62 6.23 -22.58
C ALA A 270 -8.23 7.59 -22.23
N ASN A 271 -7.83 8.18 -21.10
CA ASN A 271 -8.37 9.44 -20.58
C ASN A 271 -9.88 9.43 -20.23
N HIS A 272 -10.55 8.28 -20.22
CA HIS A 272 -11.93 8.18 -19.76
C HIS A 272 -11.98 7.83 -18.27
N CYS A 273 -12.95 8.39 -17.56
CA CYS A 273 -13.28 8.02 -16.17
C CYS A 273 -14.29 6.86 -16.12
N SER A 274 -14.43 6.21 -14.97
CA SER A 274 -15.34 5.07 -14.81
C SER A 274 -16.21 5.15 -13.56
N LEU A 275 -17.42 4.63 -13.68
CA LEU A 275 -18.43 4.55 -12.63
C LEU A 275 -18.94 3.12 -12.55
N MET A 276 -18.72 2.47 -11.40
CA MET A 276 -19.25 1.15 -11.07
C MET A 276 -20.37 1.29 -10.04
N ILE A 277 -21.53 0.73 -10.33
CA ILE A 277 -22.70 0.79 -9.45
C ILE A 277 -23.16 -0.63 -9.16
N ALA A 278 -23.38 -0.93 -7.89
CA ALA A 278 -23.97 -2.17 -7.43
C ALA A 278 -25.35 -1.91 -6.83
N TYR A 279 -26.34 -2.66 -7.30
CA TYR A 279 -27.69 -2.72 -6.76
C TYR A 279 -27.91 -4.07 -6.09
N GLU A 280 -28.60 -4.05 -4.96
CA GLU A 280 -29.09 -5.25 -4.30
C GLU A 280 -30.51 -5.01 -3.78
N GLY A 281 -31.31 -6.07 -3.72
CA GLY A 281 -32.69 -6.00 -3.29
C GLY A 281 -33.56 -7.01 -4.02
N ASN A 282 -34.83 -6.66 -4.20
CA ASN A 282 -35.74 -7.43 -5.04
C ASN A 282 -35.47 -7.16 -6.53
N GLU A 283 -35.98 -8.03 -7.39
CA GLU A 283 -35.71 -7.97 -8.83
C GLU A 283 -36.17 -6.65 -9.46
N GLU A 284 -37.35 -6.15 -9.08
CA GLU A 284 -37.93 -4.89 -9.55
C GLU A 284 -37.04 -3.67 -9.25
N GLU A 285 -36.60 -3.51 -7.99
CA GLU A 285 -35.70 -2.43 -7.56
C GLU A 285 -34.35 -2.51 -8.30
N THR A 286 -33.80 -3.72 -8.48
CA THR A 286 -32.53 -3.88 -9.19
C THR A 286 -32.65 -3.58 -10.68
N GLU A 287 -33.72 -4.04 -11.35
CA GLU A 287 -33.92 -3.77 -12.78
C GLU A 287 -34.22 -2.30 -13.05
N GLU A 288 -35.01 -1.66 -12.19
CA GLU A 288 -35.25 -0.23 -12.29
C GLU A 288 -33.98 0.59 -12.09
N GLY A 289 -33.15 0.23 -11.10
CA GLY A 289 -31.83 0.83 -10.91
C GLY A 289 -30.93 0.69 -12.15
N LEU A 290 -30.87 -0.51 -12.73
CA LEU A 290 -30.09 -0.75 -13.96
C LEU A 290 -30.64 0.03 -15.16
N ARG A 291 -31.97 0.16 -15.29
CA ARG A 291 -32.62 0.97 -16.33
C ARG A 291 -32.21 2.44 -16.21
N VAL A 292 -32.35 3.03 -15.02
CA VAL A 292 -31.96 4.41 -14.76
C VAL A 292 -30.47 4.64 -15.05
N VAL A 293 -29.59 3.73 -14.62
CA VAL A 293 -28.15 3.87 -14.91
C VAL A 293 -27.87 3.89 -16.42
N ARG A 294 -28.54 3.03 -17.21
CA ARG A 294 -28.37 3.01 -18.68
C ARG A 294 -28.84 4.30 -19.32
N GLU A 295 -30.05 4.77 -18.95
CA GLU A 295 -30.65 6.01 -19.47
C GLU A 295 -29.80 7.24 -19.13
N VAL A 296 -29.34 7.36 -17.87
CA VAL A 296 -28.48 8.45 -17.44
C VAL A 296 -27.09 8.38 -18.08
N THR A 297 -26.53 7.17 -18.23
CA THR A 297 -25.25 6.99 -18.93
C THR A 297 -25.35 7.49 -20.36
N GLU A 298 -26.43 7.15 -21.08
CA GLU A 298 -26.67 7.64 -22.44
C GLU A 298 -26.88 9.16 -22.49
N MET A 299 -27.66 9.70 -21.55
CA MET A 299 -27.92 11.15 -21.42
C MET A 299 -26.62 11.96 -21.34
N TYR A 300 -25.62 11.48 -20.59
CA TYR A 300 -24.32 12.12 -20.45
C TYR A 300 -23.26 11.57 -21.42
N ARG A 301 -23.67 10.94 -22.52
CA ARG A 301 -22.80 10.40 -23.60
C ARG A 301 -21.75 9.40 -23.11
N GLY A 302 -22.04 8.73 -22.00
CA GLY A 302 -21.22 7.63 -21.49
C GLY A 302 -21.45 6.34 -22.26
N ARG A 303 -20.67 5.33 -21.89
CA ARG A 303 -20.76 3.97 -22.44
C ARG A 303 -20.92 2.96 -21.33
N VAL A 304 -21.93 2.11 -21.43
CA VAL A 304 -22.14 0.93 -20.58
C VAL A 304 -21.34 -0.25 -21.12
N TYR A 305 -20.77 -1.05 -20.22
CA TYR A 305 -20.00 -2.26 -20.55
C TYR A 305 -20.77 -3.55 -20.23
N ASP A 306 -20.25 -4.67 -20.75
CA ASP A 306 -20.85 -6.00 -20.54
C ASP A 306 -20.69 -6.53 -19.10
N ASP A 307 -21.49 -7.53 -18.78
CA ASP A 307 -21.52 -8.16 -17.44
C ASP A 307 -20.19 -8.84 -17.09
N GLU A 308 -19.44 -9.35 -18.08
CA GLU A 308 -18.11 -9.94 -17.87
C GLU A 308 -17.15 -8.90 -17.29
N PHE A 309 -17.12 -7.70 -17.87
CA PHE A 309 -16.30 -6.61 -17.39
C PHE A 309 -16.82 -6.02 -16.07
N ALA A 310 -18.13 -5.88 -15.91
CA ALA A 310 -18.72 -5.40 -14.67
C ALA A 310 -18.39 -6.32 -13.48
N GLU A 311 -18.49 -7.64 -13.65
CA GLU A 311 -18.12 -8.62 -12.63
C GLU A 311 -16.61 -8.58 -12.34
N HIS A 312 -15.79 -8.44 -13.38
CA HIS A 312 -14.34 -8.26 -13.20
C HIS A 312 -14.02 -7.04 -12.31
N GLU A 313 -14.63 -5.89 -12.58
CA GLU A 313 -14.46 -4.67 -11.79
C GLU A 313 -14.98 -4.83 -10.35
N TRP A 314 -16.12 -5.52 -10.19
CA TRP A 314 -16.65 -5.86 -8.89
C TRP A 314 -15.66 -6.70 -8.07
N GLN A 315 -15.03 -7.72 -8.67
CA GLN A 315 -14.01 -8.52 -7.99
C GLN A 315 -12.74 -7.72 -7.67
N LEU A 316 -12.41 -6.71 -8.48
CA LEU A 316 -11.28 -5.80 -8.22
C LEU A 316 -11.54 -4.75 -7.13
N ARG A 317 -12.77 -4.61 -6.63
CA ARG A 317 -13.11 -3.60 -5.59
C ARG A 317 -12.23 -3.69 -4.33
N TYR A 318 -11.71 -4.87 -4.01
CA TYR A 318 -10.81 -5.06 -2.86
C TYR A 318 -9.33 -4.74 -3.15
N TYR A 319 -8.97 -4.48 -4.40
CA TYR A 319 -7.58 -4.40 -4.85
C TYR A 319 -7.22 -3.08 -5.56
N PRO A 320 -7.62 -1.90 -5.04
CA PRO A 320 -7.33 -0.63 -5.70
C PRO A 320 -5.82 -0.37 -5.83
N MET A 321 -5.03 -0.84 -4.86
CA MET A 321 -3.57 -0.67 -4.85
C MET A 321 -2.81 -1.55 -5.85
N LYS A 322 -3.47 -2.35 -6.70
CA LYS A 322 -2.81 -3.14 -7.76
C LYS A 322 -1.99 -2.29 -8.72
N ILE A 323 -2.33 -1.01 -8.88
CA ILE A 323 -1.56 -0.01 -9.65
C ILE A 323 -0.11 0.13 -9.17
N LYS A 324 0.21 -0.29 -7.94
CA LYS A 324 1.60 -0.42 -7.45
C LYS A 324 2.48 -1.28 -8.37
N LYS A 325 1.92 -2.17 -9.20
CA LYS A 325 2.71 -2.89 -10.23
C LYS A 325 3.45 -1.96 -11.21
N ARG A 326 3.04 -0.68 -11.36
CA ARG A 326 3.72 0.32 -12.21
C ARG A 326 4.86 1.10 -11.54
N GLY A 327 5.04 1.01 -10.22
CA GLY A 327 6.02 1.82 -9.50
C GLY A 327 6.62 1.10 -8.28
N PRO A 328 7.81 1.52 -7.82
CA PRO A 328 8.44 0.89 -6.65
C PRO A 328 7.66 1.15 -5.36
N THR A 329 7.06 2.34 -5.21
CA THR A 329 6.31 2.76 -4.02
C THR A 329 4.97 3.39 -4.41
N LEU A 330 3.96 3.25 -3.55
CA LEU A 330 2.66 3.89 -3.68
C LEU A 330 2.44 4.77 -2.45
N VAL A 331 2.38 6.09 -2.64
CA VAL A 331 1.98 7.04 -1.60
C VAL A 331 0.47 7.24 -1.74
N VAL A 332 -0.25 7.19 -0.63
CA VAL A 332 -1.71 7.27 -0.61
C VAL A 332 -2.14 8.39 0.32
N GLY A 333 -3.09 9.19 -0.14
CA GLY A 333 -3.83 10.14 0.68
C GLY A 333 -5.31 9.83 0.57
N GLN A 334 -6.10 10.17 1.59
CA GLN A 334 -7.56 9.98 1.54
C GLN A 334 -8.26 11.15 2.24
N ALA A 335 -9.40 11.55 1.68
CA ALA A 335 -10.17 12.70 2.11
C ALA A 335 -11.66 12.46 1.91
N PHE A 336 -12.47 13.16 2.70
CA PHE A 336 -13.91 13.27 2.50
C PHE A 336 -14.24 14.64 1.91
N ALA A 337 -15.26 14.71 1.05
CA ALA A 337 -15.76 15.97 0.51
C ALA A 337 -17.28 15.93 0.25
N PRO A 338 -17.94 17.10 0.20
CA PRO A 338 -19.28 17.23 -0.36
C PRO A 338 -19.32 16.79 -1.83
N LEU A 339 -20.34 16.02 -2.21
CA LEU A 339 -20.54 15.52 -3.59
C LEU A 339 -20.66 16.67 -4.60
N GLU A 340 -21.38 17.74 -4.23
CA GLU A 340 -21.58 18.95 -5.04
C GLU A 340 -20.28 19.61 -5.51
N ASN A 341 -19.18 19.41 -4.77
CA ASN A 341 -17.87 19.99 -5.10
C ASN A 341 -16.92 18.99 -5.76
N LEU A 342 -17.37 17.76 -6.06
CA LEU A 342 -16.52 16.71 -6.60
C LEU A 342 -15.90 17.09 -7.96
N VAL A 343 -16.65 17.76 -8.84
CA VAL A 343 -16.12 18.24 -10.13
C VAL A 343 -14.91 19.13 -9.93
N ALA A 344 -15.05 20.18 -9.10
CA ALA A 344 -13.97 21.13 -8.83
C ALA A 344 -12.74 20.47 -8.18
N ILE A 345 -12.95 19.46 -7.35
CA ILE A 345 -11.87 18.69 -6.72
C ILE A 345 -11.10 17.86 -7.76
N LEU A 346 -11.80 17.19 -8.67
CA LEU A 346 -11.19 16.38 -9.72
C LEU A 346 -10.40 17.28 -10.71
N ASP A 347 -10.96 18.43 -11.08
CA ASP A 347 -10.30 19.41 -11.96
C ASP A 347 -9.02 19.98 -11.32
N ASP A 348 -9.10 20.41 -10.07
CA ASP A 348 -7.93 20.89 -9.30
C ASP A 348 -6.85 19.81 -9.20
N PHE A 349 -7.25 18.56 -8.97
CA PHE A 349 -6.30 17.45 -8.88
C PHE A 349 -5.63 17.20 -10.23
N GLN A 350 -6.39 17.18 -11.33
CA GLN A 350 -5.83 17.02 -12.67
C GLN A 350 -4.88 18.16 -13.03
N TYR A 351 -5.24 19.40 -12.71
CA TYR A 351 -4.40 20.57 -12.95
C TYR A 351 -3.11 20.53 -12.12
N GLU A 352 -3.21 20.37 -10.79
CA GLU A 352 -2.04 20.40 -9.90
C GLU A 352 -1.13 19.19 -10.06
N GLN A 353 -1.70 18.04 -10.45
CA GLN A 353 -0.98 16.78 -10.61
C GLN A 353 -0.81 16.37 -12.08
N ALA A 354 -0.92 17.28 -13.03
CA ALA A 354 -0.88 16.98 -14.47
C ALA A 354 0.35 16.15 -14.90
N SER A 355 1.52 16.45 -14.34
CA SER A 355 2.78 15.75 -14.63
C SER A 355 3.05 14.52 -13.76
N ALA A 356 2.25 14.31 -12.71
CA ALA A 356 2.44 13.22 -11.77
C ALA A 356 1.73 11.94 -12.24
N LYS A 357 2.38 10.79 -12.00
CA LYS A 357 1.75 9.47 -12.13
C LYS A 357 0.85 9.22 -10.92
N ALA A 358 -0.27 9.89 -10.93
CA ALA A 358 -1.22 9.90 -9.83
C ALA A 358 -2.65 9.86 -10.34
N GLY A 359 -3.55 9.29 -9.54
CA GLY A 359 -4.98 9.24 -9.86
C GLY A 359 -5.84 9.08 -8.62
N ILE A 360 -7.14 9.32 -8.77
CA ILE A 360 -8.13 9.20 -7.69
C ILE A 360 -9.07 8.02 -7.95
N ASP A 361 -9.30 7.20 -6.93
CA ASP A 361 -10.54 6.41 -6.83
C ASP A 361 -11.35 6.83 -5.61
N GLY A 362 -12.65 6.58 -5.65
CA GLY A 362 -13.54 7.03 -4.59
C GLY A 362 -14.86 6.29 -4.54
N TYR A 363 -15.58 6.53 -3.45
CA TYR A 363 -16.90 6.00 -3.20
C TYR A 363 -17.86 7.14 -2.89
N VAL A 364 -19.09 7.02 -3.40
CA VAL A 364 -20.21 7.84 -2.94
C VAL A 364 -20.78 7.17 -1.70
N ASN A 365 -20.72 7.87 -0.57
CA ASN A 365 -21.04 7.30 0.74
C ASN A 365 -22.38 7.77 1.28
N SER A 366 -22.91 8.86 0.76
CA SER A 366 -24.25 9.37 1.02
C SER A 366 -24.73 10.16 -0.19
N LYS A 367 -25.99 10.58 -0.19
CA LYS A 367 -26.53 11.47 -1.25
C LYS A 367 -25.78 12.80 -1.40
N THR A 368 -24.95 13.16 -0.44
CA THR A 368 -24.28 14.48 -0.37
C THR A 368 -22.77 14.39 -0.17
N GLY A 369 -22.19 13.20 -0.06
CA GLY A 369 -20.82 13.05 0.42
C GLY A 369 -20.07 11.90 -0.25
N VAL A 370 -18.78 12.15 -0.49
CA VAL A 370 -17.86 11.21 -1.13
C VAL A 370 -16.58 11.06 -0.34
N THR A 371 -15.99 9.87 -0.40
CA THR A 371 -14.64 9.61 0.08
C THR A 371 -13.75 9.30 -1.11
N MET A 372 -12.58 9.94 -1.16
CA MET A 372 -11.62 9.84 -2.25
C MET A 372 -10.28 9.37 -1.70
N MET A 373 -9.64 8.45 -2.41
CA MET A 373 -8.26 8.05 -2.22
C MET A 373 -7.43 8.53 -3.41
N GLY A 374 -6.45 9.40 -3.14
CA GLY A 374 -5.44 9.81 -4.11
C GLY A 374 -4.23 8.90 -4.03
N TYR A 375 -3.82 8.33 -5.16
CA TYR A 375 -2.65 7.47 -5.27
C TYR A 375 -1.56 8.15 -6.07
N PHE A 376 -0.32 8.06 -5.60
CA PHE A 376 0.86 8.64 -6.23
C PHE A 376 1.95 7.57 -6.36
N LEU A 377 2.39 7.30 -7.59
CA LEU A 377 3.47 6.37 -7.87
C LEU A 377 4.82 7.06 -7.68
N GLU A 378 5.55 6.64 -6.64
CA GLU A 378 6.79 7.28 -6.18
C GLU A 378 7.89 6.23 -5.95
N ASP A 379 9.08 6.67 -5.53
CA ASP A 379 10.23 5.81 -5.25
C ASP A 379 10.88 6.11 -3.91
N GLU A 380 10.63 5.25 -2.92
CA GLU A 380 11.18 5.37 -1.56
C GLU A 380 12.70 5.24 -1.45
N ARG A 381 13.36 4.79 -2.52
CA ARG A 381 14.83 4.64 -2.57
C ARG A 381 15.53 5.97 -2.83
N ARG A 382 14.80 7.02 -3.23
CA ARG A 382 15.35 8.35 -3.46
C ARG A 382 15.73 9.02 -2.13
N HIS A 383 16.86 9.73 -2.11
CA HIS A 383 17.37 10.41 -0.91
C HIS A 383 16.36 11.36 -0.25
N PHE A 384 15.48 11.98 -1.05
CA PHE A 384 14.47 12.93 -0.59
C PHE A 384 13.03 12.37 -0.62
N TYR A 385 12.85 11.07 -0.39
CA TYR A 385 11.50 10.45 -0.37
C TYR A 385 10.51 11.10 0.60
N MET A 386 10.97 11.74 1.68
CA MET A 386 10.10 12.51 2.58
C MET A 386 9.25 13.55 1.82
N LEU A 387 9.79 14.15 0.75
CA LEU A 387 9.06 15.08 -0.11
C LEU A 387 7.96 14.37 -0.91
N SER A 388 8.28 13.24 -1.55
CA SER A 388 7.30 12.39 -2.25
C SER A 388 6.19 11.93 -1.29
N TRP A 389 6.53 11.51 -0.07
CA TRP A 389 5.55 11.11 0.94
C TRP A 389 4.59 12.26 1.30
N SER A 390 5.04 13.52 1.22
CA SER A 390 4.17 14.68 1.49
C SER A 390 3.03 14.85 0.47
N GLN A 391 3.09 14.17 -0.68
CA GLN A 391 1.98 14.09 -1.63
C GLN A 391 0.73 13.42 -1.04
N SER A 392 0.88 12.60 -0.01
CA SER A 392 -0.26 12.05 0.74
C SER A 392 -1.21 13.12 1.30
N PHE A 393 -0.72 14.36 1.50
CA PHE A 393 -1.53 15.50 1.94
C PHE A 393 -2.19 16.28 0.81
N VAL A 394 -1.88 16.01 -0.47
CA VAL A 394 -2.39 16.79 -1.62
C VAL A 394 -3.90 16.66 -1.74
N ILE A 395 -4.40 15.42 -1.83
CA ILE A 395 -5.84 15.17 -1.99
C ILE A 395 -6.65 15.77 -0.83
N PHE A 396 -6.12 15.67 0.39
CA PHE A 396 -6.72 16.31 1.56
C PHE A 396 -6.79 17.84 1.43
N LYS A 397 -5.72 18.50 0.99
CA LYS A 397 -5.70 19.96 0.84
C LYS A 397 -6.65 20.45 -0.25
N ILE A 398 -6.68 19.74 -1.37
CA ILE A 398 -7.63 20.02 -2.45
C ILE A 398 -9.06 19.90 -1.90
N ALA A 399 -9.38 18.77 -1.27
CA ALA A 399 -10.70 18.56 -0.67
C ALA A 399 -11.05 19.66 0.36
N GLN A 400 -10.09 20.07 1.20
CA GLN A 400 -10.30 21.11 2.21
C GLN A 400 -10.67 22.48 1.61
N ARG A 401 -10.12 22.86 0.45
CA ARG A 401 -10.51 24.11 -0.25
C ARG A 401 -11.97 24.07 -0.71
N HIS A 402 -12.50 22.87 -0.90
CA HIS A 402 -13.83 22.58 -1.42
C HIS A 402 -14.79 22.05 -0.33
N GLY A 403 -14.59 22.48 0.92
CA GLY A 403 -15.46 22.12 2.04
C GLY A 403 -15.26 20.71 2.62
N GLY A 404 -14.24 19.99 2.16
CA GLY A 404 -13.87 18.66 2.65
C GLY A 404 -13.03 18.65 3.93
N HIS A 405 -12.77 17.45 4.42
CA HIS A 405 -11.96 17.22 5.62
C HIS A 405 -11.17 15.90 5.55
N VAL A 406 -10.30 15.69 6.53
CA VAL A 406 -9.55 14.42 6.67
C VAL A 406 -10.50 13.26 6.89
N HIS A 407 -10.23 12.10 6.28
CA HIS A 407 -11.06 10.91 6.52
C HIS A 407 -10.83 10.32 7.92
N SER A 408 -9.63 10.45 8.48
CA SER A 408 -9.35 10.04 9.85
C SER A 408 -8.17 10.84 10.40
N THR A 409 -7.98 10.83 11.72
CA THR A 409 -6.96 11.67 12.37
C THR A 409 -5.57 11.03 12.35
N GLY A 410 -5.42 9.83 12.89
CA GLY A 410 -4.14 9.18 13.01
C GLY A 410 -3.13 9.95 13.84
N ILE A 411 -1.86 9.66 13.57
CA ILE A 411 -0.73 10.48 14.01
C ILE A 411 -0.56 11.70 13.08
N TRP A 412 -0.86 11.53 11.79
CA TRP A 412 -0.55 12.53 10.75
C TRP A 412 -1.50 13.74 10.75
N PHE A 413 -2.76 13.53 11.10
CA PHE A 413 -3.81 14.55 11.05
C PHE A 413 -4.39 14.88 12.43
N ALA A 414 -3.66 14.60 13.51
CA ALA A 414 -4.08 14.96 14.88
C ALA A 414 -4.41 16.46 15.04
N ASN A 415 -3.73 17.35 14.30
CA ASN A 415 -4.05 18.79 14.30
C ASN A 415 -5.42 19.13 13.68
N TYR A 416 -6.02 18.21 12.95
CA TYR A 416 -7.35 18.34 12.36
C TYR A 416 -8.43 17.65 13.19
N ALA A 417 -8.11 17.13 14.39
CA ALA A 417 -9.08 16.48 15.26
C ALA A 417 -10.27 17.39 15.61
N TYR A 418 -10.07 18.70 15.76
CA TYR A 418 -11.17 19.64 15.99
C TYR A 418 -12.13 19.73 14.79
N GLN A 419 -11.59 19.77 13.57
CA GLN A 419 -12.38 19.77 12.34
C GLN A 419 -13.14 18.45 12.16
N TYR A 420 -12.49 17.32 12.47
CA TYR A 420 -13.04 15.98 12.28
C TYR A 420 -14.12 15.63 13.32
N PHE A 421 -13.85 15.82 14.62
CA PHE A 421 -14.78 15.44 15.68
C PHE A 421 -15.77 16.54 16.05
N GLY A 422 -15.48 17.80 15.75
CA GLY A 422 -16.20 18.95 16.30
C GLY A 422 -15.87 19.20 17.78
N LYS A 423 -16.22 20.40 18.26
CA LYS A 423 -15.87 20.89 19.61
C LYS A 423 -16.39 19.99 20.73
N GLU A 424 -17.66 19.61 20.65
CA GLU A 424 -18.36 18.90 21.73
C GLU A 424 -17.80 17.48 21.92
N ARG A 425 -17.78 16.68 20.84
CA ARG A 425 -17.27 15.30 20.87
C ARG A 425 -15.80 15.27 21.25
N LEU A 426 -14.96 16.16 20.68
CA LEU A 426 -13.54 16.21 21.03
C LEU A 426 -13.31 16.55 22.52
N SER A 427 -14.13 17.43 23.08
CA SER A 427 -14.05 17.80 24.51
C SER A 427 -14.41 16.61 25.41
N ARG A 428 -15.45 15.84 25.05
CA ARG A 428 -15.81 14.60 25.74
C ARG A 428 -14.70 13.54 25.66
N ILE A 429 -14.12 13.33 24.48
CA ILE A 429 -12.99 12.40 24.29
C ILE A 429 -11.80 12.83 25.16
N ARG A 430 -11.49 14.13 25.19
CA ARG A 430 -10.39 14.67 26.02
C ARG A 430 -10.64 14.47 27.51
N ALA A 431 -11.86 14.73 27.99
CA ALA A 431 -12.24 14.52 29.37
C ALA A 431 -12.11 13.04 29.78
N ALA A 432 -12.63 12.13 28.95
CA ALA A 432 -12.50 10.69 29.16
C ALA A 432 -11.03 10.25 29.17
N LYS A 433 -10.21 10.77 28.25
CA LYS A 433 -8.76 10.48 28.20
C LYS A 433 -8.05 10.89 29.49
N LEU A 434 -8.34 12.09 29.99
CA LEU A 434 -7.75 12.60 31.25
C LEU A 434 -8.22 11.80 32.47
N GLN A 435 -9.46 11.33 32.46
CA GLN A 435 -10.03 10.55 33.55
C GLN A 435 -9.50 9.11 33.59
N TRP A 436 -9.46 8.43 32.44
CA TRP A 436 -9.15 6.99 32.38
C TRP A 436 -7.67 6.70 32.13
N ASP A 437 -6.95 7.61 31.47
CA ASP A 437 -5.56 7.39 31.05
C ASP A 437 -4.68 8.63 31.24
N LYS A 438 -4.61 9.12 32.48
CA LYS A 438 -3.73 10.24 32.86
C LYS A 438 -2.24 9.99 32.57
N LYS A 439 -1.83 8.71 32.47
CA LYS A 439 -0.44 8.29 32.21
C LYS A 439 -0.12 8.14 30.72
N GLU A 440 -1.09 8.37 29.83
CA GLU A 440 -0.96 8.19 28.38
C GLU A 440 -0.45 6.79 27.97
N ILE A 441 -0.92 5.73 28.64
CA ILE A 441 -0.53 4.35 28.30
C ILE A 441 -1.34 3.78 27.14
N SER A 442 -2.58 4.24 26.89
CA SER A 442 -3.43 3.72 25.82
C SER A 442 -3.21 4.49 24.53
N ASN A 443 -2.57 3.85 23.56
CA ASN A 443 -2.21 4.35 22.24
C ASN A 443 -1.78 5.84 22.19
N PRO A 444 -0.69 6.23 22.87
CA PRO A 444 -0.31 7.64 22.96
C PRO A 444 0.04 8.26 21.61
N GLY A 445 -0.24 9.57 21.51
CA GLY A 445 0.14 10.40 20.37
C GLY A 445 -0.79 10.31 19.15
N LYS A 446 -2.02 9.81 19.34
CA LYS A 446 -3.11 9.86 18.35
C LYS A 446 -4.13 10.88 18.82
N ILE A 447 -4.80 11.55 17.88
CA ILE A 447 -5.82 12.60 18.11
C ILE A 447 -5.30 13.88 18.79
N PHE A 448 -4.55 13.78 19.90
CA PHE A 448 -4.07 14.91 20.70
C PHE A 448 -2.57 15.21 20.50
N ALA A 449 -1.99 14.89 19.34
CA ALA A 449 -0.57 15.09 19.04
C ALA A 449 -0.29 16.39 18.28
N TYR A 450 -0.08 17.49 19.02
CA TYR A 450 -0.01 18.85 18.43
C TYR A 450 1.32 19.21 17.73
N TRP A 451 2.45 18.57 18.10
CA TRP A 451 3.79 19.08 17.71
C TRP A 451 4.32 18.59 16.35
N LEU A 452 3.83 17.45 15.86
CA LEU A 452 4.52 16.69 14.80
C LEU A 452 4.19 17.26 13.43
N PRO A 453 2.91 17.60 13.15
CA PRO A 453 2.57 18.30 11.91
C PRO A 453 3.11 19.74 11.90
N PHE A 454 3.36 20.37 13.06
CA PHE A 454 3.94 21.72 13.14
C PHE A 454 5.41 21.75 12.68
N ILE A 455 6.23 20.79 13.11
CA ILE A 455 7.62 20.64 12.63
C ILE A 455 7.65 20.35 11.13
N LEU A 456 6.74 19.49 10.63
CA LEU A 456 6.60 19.24 9.19
C LEU A 456 6.14 20.50 8.42
N ARG A 457 5.34 21.39 9.05
CA ARG A 457 4.90 22.67 8.45
C ARG A 457 6.05 23.67 8.36
N ILE A 458 6.87 23.80 9.42
CA ILE A 458 8.09 24.64 9.38
C ILE A 458 9.08 24.08 8.36
N GLY A 459 9.28 22.76 8.36
CA GLY A 459 10.06 22.07 7.34
C GLY A 459 9.56 22.36 5.93
N LYS A 460 8.24 22.46 5.71
CA LYS A 460 7.67 22.85 4.42
C LYS A 460 7.99 24.29 4.03
N TYR A 461 7.96 25.27 4.94
CA TYR A 461 8.31 26.66 4.60
C TYR A 461 9.81 26.84 4.36
N PHE A 462 10.63 26.24 5.23
CA PHE A 462 12.08 26.26 5.07
C PHE A 462 12.50 25.54 3.80
N MET A 463 11.91 24.36 3.52
CA MET A 463 12.13 23.65 2.27
C MET A 463 11.48 24.32 1.09
N TRP A 464 10.32 24.99 1.17
CA TRP A 464 9.72 25.70 0.03
C TRP A 464 10.57 26.89 -0.38
N ILE A 465 11.13 27.65 0.58
CA ILE A 465 12.13 28.70 0.28
C ILE A 465 13.37 28.06 -0.35
N PHE A 466 13.86 26.95 0.22
CA PHE A 466 14.99 26.21 -0.35
C PHE A 466 14.68 25.65 -1.74
N PHE A 467 13.45 25.22 -1.99
CA PHE A 467 12.97 24.60 -3.22
C PHE A 467 12.56 25.64 -4.27
N ASP A 468 12.18 26.85 -3.89
CA ASP A 468 11.98 27.96 -4.83
C ASP A 468 13.35 28.48 -5.29
N LEU A 469 14.33 28.57 -4.38
CA LEU A 469 15.74 28.80 -4.72
C LEU A 469 16.36 27.66 -5.55
N PHE A 470 16.06 26.40 -5.25
CA PHE A 470 16.56 25.25 -6.02
C PHE A 470 15.79 25.08 -7.34
N ARG A 471 14.46 25.13 -7.38
CA ARG A 471 13.69 24.92 -8.61
C ARG A 471 13.94 26.03 -9.64
N ASN A 472 14.17 27.26 -9.19
CA ASN A 472 14.35 28.40 -10.09
C ASN A 472 15.83 28.73 -10.38
N GLY A 473 16.81 28.14 -9.66
CA GLY A 473 18.24 28.41 -9.88
C GLY A 473 19.16 27.18 -9.87
N TRP A 474 19.17 26.40 -8.77
CA TRP A 474 20.20 25.36 -8.53
C TRP A 474 19.84 23.92 -8.92
N GLY A 475 18.57 23.57 -9.02
CA GLY A 475 18.05 22.22 -9.28
C GLY A 475 18.21 21.77 -10.74
N ARG A 476 18.41 22.71 -11.66
CA ARG A 476 18.90 22.43 -13.02
C ARG A 476 20.41 22.16 -13.04
N ILE A 477 21.17 22.81 -12.16
CA ILE A 477 22.64 22.76 -12.15
C ILE A 477 23.17 21.63 -11.28
N ALA A 478 22.54 21.30 -10.15
CA ALA A 478 23.03 20.29 -9.21
C ALA A 478 23.16 18.88 -9.82
N PRO A 479 22.21 18.36 -10.65
CA PRO A 479 22.41 17.10 -11.34
C PRO A 479 23.58 17.20 -12.33
N ILE A 480 23.75 18.33 -13.01
CA ILE A 480 24.85 18.58 -13.95
C ILE A 480 26.18 18.60 -13.20
N LEU A 481 26.25 19.26 -12.04
CA LEU A 481 27.45 19.39 -11.22
C LEU A 481 27.83 18.08 -10.54
N LEU A 482 26.85 17.30 -10.08
CA LEU A 482 27.06 15.96 -9.53
C LEU A 482 27.50 14.97 -10.62
N LYS A 483 26.90 15.06 -11.82
CA LYS A 483 27.26 14.25 -13.00
C LYS A 483 28.66 14.66 -13.51
N TRP A 484 29.00 15.94 -13.47
CA TRP A 484 30.33 16.46 -13.77
C TRP A 484 31.36 15.95 -12.77
N LEU A 485 31.10 16.05 -11.46
CA LEU A 485 31.95 15.51 -10.39
C LEU A 485 32.18 14.00 -10.55
N GLN A 486 31.14 13.21 -10.86
CA GLN A 486 31.26 11.77 -11.11
C GLN A 486 32.10 11.42 -12.34
N ASN A 487 32.23 12.35 -13.29
CA ASN A 487 33.04 12.21 -14.49
C ASN A 487 34.49 12.71 -14.30
N VAL A 488 34.84 13.26 -13.13
CA VAL A 488 36.22 13.64 -12.80
C VAL A 488 37.08 12.36 -12.71
N PRO A 489 38.23 12.25 -13.43
CA PRO A 489 38.93 10.98 -13.61
C PRO A 489 39.27 10.21 -12.34
N PRO A 490 39.76 10.85 -11.25
CA PRO A 490 39.99 10.17 -9.97
C PRO A 490 38.72 9.55 -9.37
N LEU A 491 37.60 10.26 -9.38
CA LEU A 491 36.35 9.77 -8.80
C LEU A 491 35.71 8.68 -9.68
N LYS A 492 35.79 8.84 -11.01
CA LYS A 492 35.34 7.82 -11.97
C LYS A 492 36.11 6.50 -11.80
N TRP A 493 37.42 6.58 -11.56
CA TRP A 493 38.25 5.42 -11.27
C TRP A 493 37.85 4.75 -9.95
N VAL A 494 37.67 5.50 -8.86
CA VAL A 494 37.24 4.96 -7.55
C VAL A 494 35.87 4.26 -7.65
N LEU A 495 34.91 4.88 -8.34
CA LEU A 495 33.57 4.29 -8.53
C LEU A 495 33.62 2.99 -9.33
N ARG A 496 34.42 2.94 -10.41
CA ARG A 496 34.62 1.74 -11.21
C ARG A 496 35.35 0.65 -10.43
N TRP A 497 36.36 1.03 -9.64
CA TRP A 497 37.08 0.12 -8.75
C TRP A 497 36.13 -0.50 -7.71
N GLY A 498 35.31 0.31 -7.03
CA GLY A 498 34.35 -0.17 -6.04
C GLY A 498 33.31 -1.12 -6.64
N ARG A 499 32.72 -0.75 -7.78
CA ARG A 499 31.76 -1.60 -8.50
C ARG A 499 32.35 -2.92 -8.95
N ALA A 500 33.60 -2.90 -9.45
CA ALA A 500 34.27 -4.12 -9.88
C ALA A 500 34.55 -5.08 -8.72
N HIS A 501 34.74 -4.61 -7.49
CA HIS A 501 35.01 -5.47 -6.32
C HIS A 501 33.75 -5.84 -5.54
N SER A 502 32.57 -5.44 -6.00
CA SER A 502 31.30 -5.79 -5.36
C SER A 502 30.17 -5.99 -6.38
N PRO A 503 30.26 -6.93 -7.34
CA PRO A 503 29.13 -7.33 -8.16
C PRO A 503 28.29 -8.43 -7.48
N TRP A 504 26.98 -8.26 -7.47
CA TRP A 504 25.98 -9.09 -6.78
C TRP A 504 25.12 -9.80 -7.82
N PRO A 505 25.41 -11.07 -8.13
CA PRO A 505 24.69 -11.79 -9.14
C PRO A 505 23.35 -12.37 -8.67
N MET A 506 22.38 -12.39 -9.57
CA MET A 506 21.15 -13.19 -9.47
C MET A 506 21.06 -14.21 -10.62
N GLN A 507 20.40 -15.32 -10.36
CA GLN A 507 20.19 -16.39 -11.34
C GLN A 507 18.86 -16.29 -12.09
N TYR A 508 18.93 -16.44 -13.42
CA TYR A 508 17.82 -16.80 -14.30
C TYR A 508 18.19 -18.10 -15.05
N GLY A 509 18.33 -19.18 -14.27
CA GLY A 509 18.72 -20.49 -14.76
C GLY A 509 17.56 -21.26 -15.38
N ILE A 510 17.64 -21.53 -16.68
CA ILE A 510 16.60 -22.17 -17.52
C ILE A 510 17.08 -23.53 -18.06
N GLY A 511 18.20 -24.07 -17.56
CA GLY A 511 18.74 -25.33 -18.06
C GLY A 511 19.92 -25.85 -17.25
N CYS A 512 20.52 -26.94 -17.74
CA CYS A 512 21.53 -27.72 -17.03
C CYS A 512 22.80 -26.92 -16.68
N CYS A 513 23.21 -25.94 -17.51
CA CYS A 513 24.43 -25.18 -17.27
C CYS A 513 24.43 -24.46 -15.90
N MET A 514 23.26 -24.14 -15.35
CA MET A 514 23.13 -23.50 -14.04
C MET A 514 23.76 -24.32 -12.90
N VAL A 515 23.82 -25.66 -13.01
CA VAL A 515 24.45 -26.50 -11.97
C VAL A 515 25.93 -26.18 -11.78
N GLU A 516 26.62 -25.77 -12.84
CA GLU A 516 28.03 -25.39 -12.77
C GLU A 516 28.21 -23.98 -12.17
N GLY A 517 27.23 -23.09 -12.36
CA GLY A 517 27.16 -21.83 -11.61
C GLY A 517 26.94 -22.08 -10.12
N ALA A 518 26.06 -23.03 -9.76
CA ALA A 518 25.84 -23.44 -8.38
C ALA A 518 27.09 -24.11 -7.77
N ALA A 519 27.81 -24.94 -8.53
CA ALA A 519 29.08 -25.50 -8.10
C ALA A 519 30.17 -24.42 -7.95
N GLY A 520 30.18 -23.41 -8.83
CA GLY A 520 31.12 -22.29 -8.80
C GLY A 520 30.97 -21.41 -7.56
N ILE A 521 29.75 -21.25 -7.03
CA ILE A 521 29.50 -20.51 -5.78
C ILE A 521 29.69 -21.35 -4.51
N ALA A 522 29.92 -22.66 -4.63
CA ALA A 522 30.09 -23.53 -3.48
C ALA A 522 31.46 -23.30 -2.79
N PRO A 523 31.61 -23.68 -1.51
CA PRO A 523 32.83 -23.41 -0.72
C PRO A 523 34.13 -23.90 -1.36
N ARG A 524 34.08 -24.93 -2.22
CA ARG A 524 35.25 -25.47 -2.92
C ARG A 524 35.96 -24.43 -3.79
N TRP A 525 35.24 -23.48 -4.35
CA TRP A 525 35.77 -22.50 -5.30
C TRP A 525 35.83 -21.07 -4.76
N ASP A 526 35.35 -20.84 -3.52
CA ASP A 526 35.45 -19.58 -2.79
C ASP A 526 35.12 -18.34 -3.64
N PHE A 527 33.93 -18.35 -4.24
CA PHE A 527 33.47 -17.30 -5.15
C PHE A 527 33.38 -15.92 -4.49
N GLU A 528 33.04 -15.89 -3.20
CA GLU A 528 32.90 -14.67 -2.40
C GLU A 528 34.21 -13.89 -2.28
N ARG A 529 35.36 -14.56 -2.36
CA ARG A 529 36.69 -13.91 -2.37
C ARG A 529 36.85 -12.89 -3.49
N PHE A 530 36.11 -13.02 -4.58
CA PHE A 530 36.12 -12.08 -5.69
C PHE A 530 35.11 -10.93 -5.52
N GLY A 531 34.50 -10.81 -4.34
CA GLY A 531 33.53 -9.76 -4.02
C GLY A 531 32.12 -10.05 -4.52
N MET A 532 31.82 -11.32 -4.81
CA MET A 532 30.57 -11.74 -5.44
C MET A 532 29.73 -12.59 -4.50
N LEU A 533 28.62 -12.02 -4.05
CA LEU A 533 27.67 -12.70 -3.17
C LEU A 533 26.35 -12.92 -3.92
N PRO A 534 25.97 -14.18 -4.20
CA PRO A 534 24.74 -14.46 -4.93
C PRO A 534 23.51 -14.14 -4.08
N LEU A 535 22.61 -13.30 -4.61
CA LEU A 535 21.31 -13.01 -4.01
C LEU A 535 20.17 -13.40 -4.97
N PHE A 536 19.00 -13.70 -4.39
CA PHE A 536 17.85 -14.19 -5.17
C PHE A 536 16.85 -13.11 -5.60
N GLY A 537 17.07 -11.83 -5.23
CA GLY A 537 16.13 -10.74 -5.47
C GLY A 537 16.61 -9.74 -6.53
N PRO A 538 15.85 -9.46 -7.61
CA PRO A 538 16.29 -8.56 -8.68
C PRO A 538 16.58 -7.15 -8.18
N ARG A 539 15.90 -6.68 -7.15
CA ARG A 539 16.07 -5.31 -6.60
C ARG A 539 17.38 -5.13 -5.82
N GLN A 540 18.10 -6.21 -5.53
CA GLN A 540 19.29 -6.21 -4.68
C GLN A 540 20.55 -6.67 -5.43
N THR A 541 20.44 -6.91 -6.74
CA THR A 541 21.50 -7.49 -7.58
C THR A 541 21.78 -6.64 -8.79
N ASP A 542 23.04 -6.54 -9.18
CA ASP A 542 23.51 -5.77 -10.33
C ASP A 542 24.09 -6.65 -11.45
N VAL A 543 24.20 -7.98 -11.26
CA VAL A 543 24.59 -8.93 -12.32
C VAL A 543 23.48 -9.94 -12.56
N LEU A 544 23.05 -10.11 -13.81
CA LEU A 544 22.06 -11.10 -14.21
C LEU A 544 22.72 -12.27 -14.92
N TRP A 545 22.54 -13.46 -14.36
CA TRP A 545 22.99 -14.72 -14.96
C TRP A 545 21.89 -15.32 -15.81
N ILE A 546 22.19 -15.64 -17.06
CA ILE A 546 21.26 -16.31 -17.97
C ILE A 546 21.90 -17.61 -18.44
N SER A 547 21.23 -18.73 -18.23
CA SER A 547 21.69 -20.04 -18.72
C SER A 547 20.51 -20.88 -19.21
N GLY A 548 20.75 -21.74 -20.20
CA GLY A 548 19.72 -22.59 -20.80
C GLY A 548 18.98 -21.97 -22.00
N SER A 549 17.98 -22.68 -22.51
CA SER A 549 17.28 -22.31 -23.75
C SER A 549 16.21 -21.23 -23.50
N LEU A 550 16.49 -19.99 -23.89
CA LEU A 550 15.53 -18.88 -23.75
C LEU A 550 14.43 -19.00 -24.81
N THR A 551 13.17 -19.08 -24.37
CA THR A 551 12.02 -19.13 -25.28
C THR A 551 11.32 -17.77 -25.45
N LYS A 552 10.57 -17.60 -26.55
CA LYS A 552 9.73 -16.41 -26.80
C LYS A 552 8.76 -16.11 -25.64
N LYS A 553 8.24 -17.13 -24.96
CA LYS A 553 7.34 -16.99 -23.79
C LYS A 553 8.06 -16.50 -22.54
N MET A 554 9.36 -16.78 -22.41
CA MET A 554 10.18 -16.37 -21.27
C MET A 554 10.74 -14.96 -21.43
N ALA A 555 10.99 -14.51 -22.67
CA ALA A 555 11.60 -13.21 -22.97
C ALA A 555 10.96 -12.00 -22.24
N PRO A 556 9.61 -11.84 -22.18
CA PRO A 556 9.01 -10.72 -21.44
C PRO A 556 9.28 -10.76 -19.93
N ARG A 557 9.42 -11.96 -19.35
CA ARG A 557 9.73 -12.14 -17.91
C ARG A 557 11.19 -11.82 -17.63
N LEU A 558 12.10 -12.27 -18.49
CA LEU A 558 13.51 -11.91 -18.43
C LEU A 558 13.70 -10.39 -18.50
N ARG A 559 13.04 -9.73 -19.46
CA ARG A 559 13.07 -8.26 -19.59
C ARG A 559 12.55 -7.57 -18.33
N ARG A 560 11.42 -8.03 -17.78
CA ARG A 560 10.85 -7.48 -16.55
C ARG A 560 11.81 -7.61 -15.36
N ILE A 561 12.50 -8.74 -15.22
CA ILE A 561 13.50 -8.96 -14.17
C ILE A 561 14.67 -7.98 -14.34
N TYR A 562 15.23 -7.90 -15.56
CA TYR A 562 16.31 -6.96 -15.87
C TYR A 562 15.91 -5.49 -15.64
N GLU A 563 14.67 -5.11 -15.95
CA GLU A 563 14.14 -3.77 -15.70
C GLU A 563 13.94 -3.48 -14.20
N GLN A 564 13.75 -4.50 -13.36
CA GLN A 564 13.63 -4.37 -11.90
C GLN A 564 14.98 -4.22 -11.19
N MET A 565 16.09 -4.54 -11.86
CA MET A 565 17.44 -4.42 -11.30
C MET A 565 17.93 -2.96 -11.22
N PRO A 566 18.61 -2.57 -10.13
CA PRO A 566 19.20 -1.23 -9.99
C PRO A 566 20.29 -0.97 -11.03
N GLU A 567 20.48 0.30 -11.41
CA GLU A 567 21.61 0.73 -12.23
C GLU A 567 22.82 1.06 -11.33
N PRO A 568 24.06 0.75 -11.76
CA PRO A 568 24.44 0.05 -12.99
C PRO A 568 24.11 -1.45 -12.92
N LYS A 569 23.71 -2.05 -14.03
CA LYS A 569 23.50 -3.51 -14.14
C LYS A 569 24.19 -4.13 -15.33
N TYR A 570 24.48 -5.41 -15.20
CA TYR A 570 25.29 -6.20 -16.11
C TYR A 570 24.67 -7.57 -16.36
N VAL A 571 25.01 -8.21 -17.48
CA VAL A 571 24.48 -9.53 -17.83
C VAL A 571 25.58 -10.48 -18.25
N ILE A 572 25.59 -11.68 -17.67
CA ILE A 572 26.44 -12.81 -18.07
C ILE A 572 25.53 -13.91 -18.61
N ALA A 573 25.71 -14.27 -19.88
CA ALA A 573 25.06 -15.42 -20.48
C ALA A 573 26.06 -16.58 -20.59
N PHE A 574 25.74 -17.73 -20.00
CA PHE A 574 26.63 -18.90 -20.02
C PHE A 574 25.93 -20.18 -20.42
N GLY A 575 26.63 -20.95 -21.25
CA GLY A 575 26.14 -22.19 -21.85
C GLY A 575 25.82 -22.05 -23.35
N GLN A 576 25.98 -23.14 -24.08
CA GLN A 576 25.78 -23.14 -25.54
C GLN A 576 24.31 -22.90 -25.93
N CYS A 577 23.36 -23.42 -25.15
CA CYS A 577 21.92 -23.24 -25.37
C CYS A 577 21.49 -21.77 -25.31
N VAL A 578 22.05 -20.99 -24.37
CA VAL A 578 21.73 -19.56 -24.24
C VAL A 578 22.49 -18.72 -25.27
N ALA A 579 23.69 -19.12 -25.67
CA ALA A 579 24.50 -18.34 -26.62
C ALA A 579 24.04 -18.49 -28.07
N SER A 580 23.75 -19.73 -28.49
CA SER A 580 23.52 -20.08 -29.91
C SER A 580 22.26 -20.91 -30.17
N GLY A 581 21.56 -21.33 -29.10
CA GLY A 581 20.45 -22.28 -29.18
C GLY A 581 20.91 -23.72 -28.93
N GLY A 582 22.22 -23.98 -29.04
CA GLY A 582 22.82 -25.28 -28.76
C GLY A 582 22.19 -26.39 -29.60
N LEU A 583 21.81 -27.49 -28.95
CA LEU A 583 21.10 -28.61 -29.58
C LEU A 583 19.76 -28.19 -30.22
N PHE A 584 19.20 -27.05 -29.84
CA PHE A 584 17.88 -26.59 -30.26
C PHE A 584 17.94 -25.41 -31.24
N TRP A 585 19.08 -25.15 -31.89
CA TRP A 585 19.29 -23.93 -32.68
C TRP A 585 18.25 -23.69 -33.80
N GLU A 586 17.63 -24.73 -34.35
CA GLU A 586 16.51 -24.63 -35.32
C GLU A 586 15.11 -24.50 -34.67
N GLY A 587 15.02 -24.50 -33.35
CA GLY A 587 13.76 -24.48 -32.61
C GLY A 587 12.98 -23.18 -32.80
N TYR A 588 11.80 -23.25 -33.43
CA TYR A 588 10.94 -22.09 -33.71
C TYR A 588 10.54 -21.26 -32.48
N SER A 589 10.58 -21.87 -31.30
CA SER A 589 10.17 -21.29 -30.02
C SER A 589 11.28 -20.52 -29.31
N LEU A 590 12.54 -20.65 -29.78
CA LEU A 590 13.70 -20.00 -29.17
C LEU A 590 13.76 -18.50 -29.44
N MET A 591 14.37 -17.78 -28.50
CA MET A 591 14.69 -16.36 -28.53
C MET A 591 16.18 -16.15 -28.27
N THR A 592 17.01 -16.73 -29.12
CA THR A 592 18.48 -16.67 -29.01
C THR A 592 19.07 -15.78 -30.12
N PRO A 593 20.13 -14.98 -29.85
CA PRO A 593 20.76 -14.70 -28.55
C PRO A 593 19.89 -13.81 -27.61
N PRO A 594 20.14 -13.83 -26.29
CA PRO A 594 19.47 -12.99 -25.30
C PRO A 594 19.58 -11.49 -25.56
N ASP A 595 20.58 -11.04 -26.35
CA ASP A 595 20.75 -9.64 -26.76
C ASP A 595 19.52 -9.03 -27.44
N LYS A 596 18.65 -9.87 -28.02
CA LYS A 596 17.35 -9.45 -28.55
C LYS A 596 16.37 -8.96 -27.46
N VAL A 597 16.67 -9.22 -26.19
CA VAL A 597 15.81 -8.96 -25.02
C VAL A 597 16.53 -8.09 -23.99
N VAL A 598 17.77 -8.43 -23.64
CA VAL A 598 18.60 -7.73 -22.63
C VAL A 598 20.06 -7.69 -23.11
N PRO A 599 20.82 -6.61 -22.87
CA PRO A 599 22.18 -6.47 -23.38
C PRO A 599 23.15 -7.40 -22.63
N VAL A 600 23.86 -8.28 -23.33
CA VAL A 600 24.79 -9.25 -22.70
C VAL A 600 26.22 -8.71 -22.64
N ASP A 601 26.79 -8.57 -21.44
CA ASP A 601 28.16 -8.09 -21.27
C ASP A 601 29.20 -9.19 -21.47
N VAL A 602 28.93 -10.42 -21.03
CA VAL A 602 29.87 -11.54 -21.14
C VAL A 602 29.15 -12.80 -21.60
N TYR A 603 29.68 -13.43 -22.64
CA TYR A 603 29.30 -14.76 -23.08
C TYR A 603 30.34 -15.79 -22.62
N LEU A 604 29.86 -16.88 -22.02
CA LEU A 604 30.68 -18.04 -21.65
C LEU A 604 30.20 -19.29 -22.39
N PRO A 605 30.96 -19.82 -23.37
CA PRO A 605 30.62 -21.07 -24.04
C PRO A 605 30.81 -22.29 -23.11
N GLY A 606 30.06 -23.38 -23.36
CA GLY A 606 30.17 -24.66 -22.65
C GLY A 606 28.86 -25.44 -22.59
N CYS A 607 28.90 -26.76 -22.40
CA CYS A 607 27.70 -27.62 -22.28
C CYS A 607 27.91 -28.83 -21.34
N PRO A 608 28.01 -28.62 -20.02
CA PRO A 608 28.06 -27.32 -19.33
C PRO A 608 29.52 -26.79 -19.17
N PRO A 609 29.73 -25.48 -18.97
CA PRO A 609 31.06 -24.91 -18.74
C PRO A 609 31.61 -25.31 -17.36
N LYS A 610 32.93 -25.46 -17.19
CA LYS A 610 33.49 -25.81 -15.88
C LYS A 610 33.27 -24.67 -14.87
N PRO A 611 33.20 -24.95 -13.55
CA PRO A 611 33.06 -23.89 -12.53
C PRO A 611 34.19 -22.86 -12.59
N ALA A 612 35.42 -23.28 -12.89
CA ALA A 612 36.54 -22.37 -13.08
C ALA A 612 36.33 -21.39 -14.25
N ASP A 613 35.72 -21.84 -15.35
CA ASP A 613 35.42 -20.99 -16.50
C ASP A 613 34.28 -20.02 -16.20
N PHE A 614 33.32 -20.44 -15.36
CA PHE A 614 32.28 -19.58 -14.81
C PHE A 614 32.84 -18.42 -13.97
N ILE A 615 33.80 -18.71 -13.08
CA ILE A 615 34.51 -17.69 -12.29
C ILE A 615 35.31 -16.77 -13.22
N ARG A 616 35.97 -17.33 -14.23
CA ARG A 616 36.69 -16.53 -15.23
C ARG A 616 35.78 -15.54 -15.96
N ALA A 617 34.55 -15.93 -16.32
CA ALA A 617 33.60 -15.02 -16.95
C ALA A 617 33.28 -13.80 -16.07
N HIS A 618 33.27 -13.99 -14.75
CA HIS A 618 33.09 -12.92 -13.79
C HIS A 618 34.30 -12.00 -13.67
N LEU A 619 35.51 -12.56 -13.65
CA LEU A 619 36.74 -11.77 -13.67
C LEU A 619 36.82 -10.91 -14.95
N ILE A 620 36.36 -11.45 -16.09
CA ILE A 620 36.22 -10.69 -17.33
C ILE A 620 35.23 -9.54 -17.17
N LEU A 621 34.08 -9.77 -16.54
CA LEU A 621 33.12 -8.71 -16.25
C LEU A 621 33.73 -7.61 -15.35
N GLN A 622 34.43 -7.97 -14.27
CA GLN A 622 35.12 -7.01 -13.40
C GLN A 622 36.11 -6.14 -14.19
N ASN A 623 36.90 -6.76 -15.07
CA ASN A 623 37.82 -6.04 -15.93
C ASN A 623 37.09 -5.09 -16.90
N LYS A 624 35.95 -5.49 -17.46
CA LYS A 624 35.11 -4.61 -18.28
C LYS A 624 34.56 -3.43 -17.49
N ILE A 625 34.13 -3.64 -16.24
CA ILE A 625 33.65 -2.58 -15.34
C ILE A 625 34.77 -1.57 -15.06
N ARG A 626 35.99 -2.05 -14.74
CA ARG A 626 37.18 -1.21 -14.51
C ARG A 626 37.55 -0.42 -15.78
N ALA A 627 37.55 -1.07 -16.92
CA ALA A 627 37.92 -0.49 -18.21
C ALA A 627 36.89 0.53 -18.73
N GLY A 628 35.62 0.46 -18.29
CA GLY A 628 34.59 1.33 -18.83
C GLY A 628 33.90 0.78 -20.08
N THR A 629 33.98 -0.53 -20.35
CA THR A 629 33.61 -1.12 -21.64
C THR A 629 32.30 -1.91 -21.62
N THR A 630 31.52 -1.86 -20.54
CA THR A 630 30.22 -2.57 -20.43
C THR A 630 29.14 -1.92 -21.28
N HIS A 631 28.05 -2.64 -21.55
CA HIS A 631 26.88 -2.08 -22.24
C HIS A 631 26.28 -0.88 -21.50
N TRP A 632 26.22 -0.95 -20.17
CA TRP A 632 25.79 0.16 -19.34
C TRP A 632 26.66 1.41 -19.56
N GLN A 633 27.99 1.27 -19.51
CA GLN A 633 28.91 2.37 -19.77
C GLN A 633 28.77 2.93 -21.18
N ARG A 634 28.69 2.08 -22.22
CA ARG A 634 28.49 2.53 -23.61
C ARG A 634 27.18 3.31 -23.80
N ARG A 635 26.11 2.89 -23.14
CA ARG A 635 24.79 3.54 -23.24
C ARG A 635 24.79 4.94 -22.61
N TYR A 636 25.47 5.11 -21.48
CA TYR A 636 25.43 6.37 -20.72
C TYR A 636 26.61 7.30 -21.02
N GLU A 637 27.78 6.78 -21.39
CA GLU A 637 28.96 7.61 -21.73
C GLU A 637 28.91 8.14 -23.17
N ASN A 638 28.26 7.44 -24.13
CA ASN A 638 28.11 7.94 -25.51
C ASN A 638 26.94 8.90 -25.73
N GLN A 639 25.94 8.92 -24.84
CA GLN A 639 24.85 9.92 -24.92
C GLN A 639 25.33 11.34 -24.60
N ASP A 640 26.40 11.47 -23.81
CA ASP A 640 26.97 12.78 -23.45
C ASP A 640 27.82 13.40 -24.59
N ALA A 641 28.21 12.64 -25.63
CA ALA A 641 28.92 13.19 -26.79
C ALA A 641 27.98 13.80 -27.86
N MET A 642 26.76 13.28 -28.00
CA MET A 642 25.76 13.82 -28.95
C MET A 642 24.80 14.83 -28.31
N GLY A 643 24.58 14.79 -27.00
CA GLY A 643 23.74 15.77 -26.29
C GLY A 643 24.40 17.11 -25.97
N LEU A 644 25.67 17.30 -26.33
CA LEU A 644 26.39 18.58 -26.24
C LEU A 644 26.56 19.27 -27.62
N ILE A 645 26.05 18.65 -28.70
CA ILE A 645 26.07 19.19 -30.08
C ILE A 645 24.64 19.32 -30.66
N GLN A 646 23.58 19.19 -29.84
CA GLN A 646 22.20 19.51 -30.23
C GLN A 646 21.53 20.46 -29.26
#